data_AF-A0A7T0H286-F1
#
_entry.id   AF-A0A7T0H286-F1
#
_cell.length_a   1.000
_cell.length_b   1.000
_cell.length_c   1.000
_cell.angle_alpha   90.00
_cell.angle_beta   90.00
_cell.angle_gamma   90.00
#
_symmetry.space_group_name_H-M   'P 1'
#
loop_
_entity.id
_entity.type
_entity.pdbx_description
1 polymer ?
#
loop_
_entity_poly.entity_id
_entity_poly.type
_entity_poly.pdbx_seq_one_letter_code
_entity_poly.pdbx_strand_id
1 'polypeptide(L)'
;MSVPNQTPYIIYNANGITTVFPFEFYIINAGDITVTINGETVTSGYTVSGAGNVGGGDIIFLTPPVAGSVVMLERIVPTYRLTDYQDNGDLLADTINKDFDRLWMAIQRSFIYLGLALRRPLFGGPFNAEGYRIENLADPVNDQDAATKAWVKQFGQTNLNRTIRVPEMFVPEVQPVEVRRNRLFAWDSEGRPTSVLPESGSAADVFLQLASGEIGKGDSLIAVKQPYLGALIRNQHDKNADFVSVKDFGARGDSQLHPLSEIFSTLTAAQMVYPFVTSLDQTQDYAGTQAAVNTGKRVFVPFGFYQFNETVVVGKSVIMYGEGNPISNRAQTFINVIGNRPWVYNKQGNSAADNLMLQVAFDGFYVFYDHQQRPDTPTGNDRKRAFWIESIVADSSGLEMSKFTNITAHGAWMAIYDVTGTYMTKYQHVWARDCHYGFIKAFGTTITLENCYTMGCVTPYQFGAAYSVLMLNCAMDQSDISDVDSLGQAGLHMTGVKNFKIIGFDAEDNNISTKGGGIGSLFHFENSNGGIDGLTGVANKLITVGGSTASLIRASGTSRVKIDTSTDGINGPVTYNSAGGFPVTALAQDASSIDVYQSTLRAPVGGTPVISVRSQGRVSFFNCPDSTGIVADGGYEQSTSKDGLKLPGAYTSKGSQAVPANSSTTLFALPNSQGSFIINVWAEGTGTNYMATLVATYDGTNTVLTALKAAPFLTFTVNPGRIISVTSQGAGTFNWSYLKVG
;
A
#
# COMPACT_ATOMS: atom_id res chain seq x y z
N MET A 1 46.98 47.37 -95.95
CA MET A 1 45.59 47.07 -96.34
C MET A 1 44.92 46.50 -95.09
N SER A 2 43.67 46.85 -94.76
CA SER A 2 43.00 46.37 -93.54
C SER A 2 42.59 44.90 -93.66
N VAL A 3 42.75 44.11 -92.58
CA VAL A 3 42.25 42.72 -92.52
C VAL A 3 40.72 42.68 -92.69
N PRO A 4 40.18 41.97 -93.70
CA PRO A 4 38.74 41.77 -93.82
C PRO A 4 38.19 40.85 -92.72
N ASN A 5 36.90 40.95 -92.43
CA ASN A 5 36.23 39.97 -91.58
C ASN A 5 36.02 38.67 -92.37
N GLN A 6 36.83 37.65 -92.06
CA GLN A 6 36.82 36.35 -92.74
C GLN A 6 36.69 35.25 -91.69
N THR A 7 36.10 34.12 -92.05
CA THR A 7 36.14 32.91 -91.22
C THR A 7 37.55 32.32 -91.33
N PRO A 8 38.38 32.36 -90.28
CA PRO A 8 39.79 31.94 -90.33
C PRO A 8 39.98 30.42 -90.36
N TYR A 9 38.96 29.65 -90.74
CA TYR A 9 39.09 28.21 -90.89
C TYR A 9 38.18 27.70 -92.00
N ILE A 10 38.53 26.56 -92.56
CA ILE A 10 37.69 25.79 -93.47
C ILE A 10 37.88 24.30 -93.20
N ILE A 11 36.80 23.55 -93.34
CA ILE A 11 36.77 22.10 -93.10
C ILE A 11 36.39 21.42 -94.42
N TYR A 12 37.20 20.45 -94.81
CA TYR A 12 36.98 19.59 -95.95
C TYR A 12 36.82 18.14 -95.53
N ASN A 13 36.02 17.39 -96.28
CA ASN A 13 36.03 15.94 -96.23
C ASN A 13 36.88 15.42 -97.39
N ALA A 14 37.98 14.74 -97.08
CA ALA A 14 38.86 14.20 -98.10
C ALA A 14 38.24 13.01 -98.83
N ASN A 15 38.47 12.92 -100.14
CA ASN A 15 37.98 11.85 -101.00
C ASN A 15 39.04 10.78 -101.32
N GLY A 16 40.26 10.90 -100.76
CA GLY A 16 41.38 10.00 -101.06
C GLY A 16 42.13 10.30 -102.37
N ILE A 17 41.73 11.33 -103.12
CA ILE A 17 42.28 11.63 -104.46
C ILE A 17 42.78 13.09 -104.56
N THR A 18 42.01 14.04 -104.04
CA THR A 18 42.34 15.47 -104.11
C THR A 18 43.54 15.80 -103.23
N THR A 19 44.54 16.49 -103.80
CA THR A 19 45.74 16.96 -103.08
C THR A 19 45.73 18.45 -102.81
N VAL A 20 44.90 19.23 -103.52
CA VAL A 20 44.83 20.69 -103.40
C VAL A 20 43.57 21.08 -102.63
N PHE A 21 43.75 21.75 -101.50
CA PHE A 21 42.67 22.24 -100.64
C PHE A 21 42.82 23.76 -100.49
N PRO A 22 41.94 24.55 -101.14
CA PRO A 22 42.02 26.00 -101.03
C PRO A 22 41.66 26.48 -99.62
N PHE A 23 42.09 27.67 -99.25
CA PHE A 23 41.58 28.42 -98.11
C PHE A 23 41.30 29.85 -98.56
N GLU A 24 40.19 30.43 -98.08
CA GLU A 24 39.68 31.72 -98.58
C GLU A 24 39.93 32.88 -97.58
N PHE A 25 40.89 32.70 -96.68
CA PHE A 25 41.21 33.67 -95.64
C PHE A 25 42.67 34.13 -95.72
N TYR A 26 42.91 35.40 -95.37
CA TYR A 26 44.22 36.03 -95.44
C TYR A 26 45.18 35.45 -94.39
N ILE A 27 46.36 34.97 -94.81
CA ILE A 27 47.48 34.60 -93.92
C ILE A 27 48.70 35.48 -94.24
N ILE A 28 49.44 35.91 -93.21
CA ILE A 28 50.57 36.83 -93.38
C ILE A 28 51.82 36.06 -93.84
N ASN A 29 52.09 34.92 -93.22
CA ASN A 29 53.15 33.99 -93.59
C ASN A 29 52.60 32.58 -93.73
N ALA A 30 53.32 31.72 -94.45
CA ALA A 30 52.98 30.30 -94.57
C ALA A 30 52.91 29.56 -93.22
N GLY A 31 53.60 30.05 -92.18
CA GLY A 31 53.53 29.50 -90.82
C GLY A 31 52.29 29.91 -90.03
N ASP A 32 51.49 30.86 -90.52
CA ASP A 32 50.30 31.37 -89.84
C ASP A 32 49.04 30.51 -90.16
N ILE A 33 49.22 29.29 -90.70
CA ILE A 33 48.17 28.32 -90.95
C ILE A 33 48.54 26.97 -90.36
N THR A 34 47.58 26.31 -89.73
CA THR A 34 47.69 24.96 -89.19
C THR A 34 46.75 24.05 -89.96
N VAL A 35 47.27 22.88 -90.31
CA VAL A 35 46.54 21.83 -91.01
C VAL A 35 46.33 20.69 -90.04
N THR A 36 45.08 20.27 -89.84
CA THR A 36 44.77 19.08 -89.04
C THR A 36 44.02 18.06 -89.88
N ILE A 37 44.26 16.77 -89.60
CA ILE A 37 43.54 15.64 -90.19
C ILE A 37 42.92 14.86 -89.03
N ASN A 38 41.59 14.75 -89.01
CA ASN A 38 40.82 14.14 -87.92
C ASN A 38 41.13 14.71 -86.53
N GLY A 39 41.41 16.01 -86.45
CA GLY A 39 41.74 16.71 -85.21
C GLY A 39 43.22 16.68 -84.82
N GLU A 40 44.03 15.84 -85.45
CA GLU A 40 45.48 15.78 -85.20
C GLU A 40 46.24 16.74 -86.10
N THR A 41 47.17 17.52 -85.52
CA THR A 41 47.96 18.50 -86.28
C THR A 41 49.02 17.83 -87.13
N VAL A 42 49.07 18.20 -88.41
CA VAL A 42 50.07 17.72 -89.38
C VAL A 42 51.08 18.84 -89.64
N THR A 43 52.38 18.55 -89.53
CA THR A 43 53.44 19.58 -89.64
C THR A 43 54.31 19.44 -90.89
N SER A 44 54.11 18.39 -91.68
CA SER A 44 54.86 18.11 -92.92
C SER A 44 53.98 17.33 -93.90
N GLY A 45 54.43 17.10 -95.14
CA GLY A 45 53.63 16.38 -96.14
C GLY A 45 52.66 17.27 -96.94
N TYR A 46 52.73 18.58 -96.75
CA TYR A 46 52.05 19.59 -97.58
C TYR A 46 52.92 20.83 -97.78
N THR A 47 52.54 21.65 -98.75
CA THR A 47 53.10 22.99 -98.99
C THR A 47 51.99 24.02 -98.95
N VAL A 48 52.33 25.25 -98.54
CA VAL A 48 51.39 26.38 -98.46
C VAL A 48 51.69 27.36 -99.59
N SER A 49 50.70 27.67 -100.40
CA SER A 49 50.76 28.72 -101.42
C SER A 49 49.89 29.92 -101.02
N GLY A 50 50.09 31.08 -101.65
CA GLY A 50 49.22 32.24 -101.46
C GLY A 50 49.39 33.03 -100.15
N ALA A 51 50.49 32.84 -99.41
CA ALA A 51 50.80 33.71 -98.27
C ALA A 51 50.95 35.17 -98.72
N GLY A 52 50.38 36.11 -97.96
CA GLY A 52 50.30 37.52 -98.36
C GLY A 52 49.10 37.87 -99.25
N ASN A 53 48.36 36.89 -99.78
CA ASN A 53 47.16 37.14 -100.58
C ASN A 53 45.90 37.23 -99.71
N VAL A 54 45.16 38.32 -99.83
CA VAL A 54 43.96 38.58 -99.00
C VAL A 54 42.81 37.62 -99.34
N GLY A 55 42.75 37.15 -100.60
CA GLY A 55 41.78 36.15 -101.05
C GLY A 55 42.11 34.71 -100.62
N GLY A 56 43.23 34.50 -99.91
CA GLY A 56 43.70 33.19 -99.49
C GLY A 56 44.60 32.50 -100.54
N GLY A 57 44.75 31.19 -100.40
CA GLY A 57 45.71 30.37 -101.13
C GLY A 57 45.38 28.88 -101.06
N ASP A 58 46.36 28.02 -101.30
CA ASP A 58 46.14 26.57 -101.31
C ASP A 58 47.06 25.85 -100.32
N ILE A 59 46.51 24.80 -99.70
CA ILE A 59 47.28 23.72 -99.08
C ILE A 59 47.40 22.58 -100.10
N ILE A 60 48.63 22.26 -100.49
CA ILE A 60 48.93 21.24 -101.49
C ILE A 60 49.64 20.08 -100.81
N PHE A 61 48.96 18.97 -100.60
CA PHE A 61 49.52 17.76 -100.01
C PHE A 61 50.39 16.99 -101.01
N LEU A 62 51.50 16.42 -100.52
CA LEU A 62 52.34 15.48 -101.28
C LEU A 62 51.64 14.15 -101.53
N THR A 63 50.73 13.75 -100.64
CA THR A 63 49.92 12.53 -100.76
C THR A 63 48.48 12.88 -100.39
N PRO A 64 47.48 12.52 -101.20
CA PRO A 64 46.09 12.90 -100.93
C PRO A 64 45.65 12.34 -99.57
N PRO A 65 45.01 13.16 -98.71
CA PRO A 65 44.49 12.69 -97.44
C PRO A 65 43.49 11.55 -97.64
N VAL A 66 43.55 10.52 -96.78
CA VAL A 66 42.74 9.30 -96.87
C VAL A 66 41.24 9.62 -96.91
N ALA A 67 40.49 8.91 -97.76
CA ALA A 67 39.05 9.09 -97.93
C ALA A 67 38.29 9.01 -96.59
N GLY A 68 37.40 9.97 -96.34
CA GLY A 68 36.62 10.08 -95.10
C GLY A 68 37.32 10.83 -93.97
N SER A 69 38.60 11.21 -94.14
CA SER A 69 39.28 12.05 -93.15
C SER A 69 38.80 13.50 -93.23
N VAL A 70 38.64 14.14 -92.08
CA VAL A 70 38.29 15.56 -91.96
C VAL A 70 39.57 16.37 -91.98
N VAL A 71 39.78 17.15 -93.04
CA VAL A 71 40.91 18.08 -93.17
C VAL A 71 40.45 19.46 -92.74
N MET A 72 41.03 19.99 -91.66
CA MET A 72 40.77 21.37 -91.23
C MET A 72 41.99 22.23 -91.50
N LEU A 73 41.76 23.34 -92.18
CA LEU A 73 42.74 24.39 -92.38
C LEU A 73 42.34 25.57 -91.51
N GLU A 74 43.19 25.97 -90.58
CA GLU A 74 42.91 27.05 -89.63
C GLU A 74 44.04 28.07 -89.64
N ARG A 75 43.72 29.36 -89.74
CA ARG A 75 44.68 30.44 -89.51
C ARG A 75 45.01 30.54 -88.04
N ILE A 76 46.25 30.22 -87.71
CA ILE A 76 46.80 30.34 -86.37
C ILE A 76 47.94 31.35 -86.42
N VAL A 77 47.67 32.57 -85.96
CA VAL A 77 48.70 33.58 -85.73
C VAL A 77 49.17 33.52 -84.27
N PRO A 78 50.46 33.80 -83.98
CA PRO A 78 50.93 33.96 -82.62
C PRO A 78 50.15 35.05 -81.88
N THR A 79 49.80 34.78 -80.61
CA THR A 79 49.09 35.73 -79.72
C THR A 79 50.04 36.69 -79.01
N TYR A 80 51.26 36.85 -79.52
CA TYR A 80 52.28 37.77 -79.05
C TYR A 80 52.92 38.50 -80.24
N ARG A 81 53.45 39.69 -80.01
CA ARG A 81 54.10 40.51 -81.03
C ARG A 81 55.43 39.87 -81.45
N LEU A 82 55.62 39.69 -82.76
CA LEU A 82 56.86 39.18 -83.35
C LEU A 82 57.82 40.29 -83.80
N THR A 83 57.29 41.47 -84.07
CA THR A 83 58.05 42.60 -84.58
C THR A 83 58.53 43.47 -83.41
N ASP A 84 59.84 43.66 -83.29
CA ASP A 84 60.43 44.60 -82.33
C ASP A 84 60.79 45.93 -83.02
N TYR A 85 60.07 47.01 -82.70
CA TYR A 85 60.33 48.33 -83.28
C TYR A 85 61.60 48.92 -82.66
N GLN A 86 62.59 49.21 -83.50
CA GLN A 86 63.84 49.80 -83.05
C GLN A 86 63.68 51.30 -82.78
N ASP A 87 64.28 51.78 -81.68
CA ASP A 87 64.29 53.21 -81.34
C ASP A 87 65.12 53.99 -82.38
N ASN A 88 64.57 55.08 -82.93
CA ASN A 88 65.11 55.84 -84.08
C ASN A 88 65.26 55.07 -85.41
N GLY A 89 64.60 53.92 -85.58
CA GLY A 89 64.54 53.20 -86.86
C GLY A 89 63.44 53.70 -87.80
N ASP A 90 63.52 53.34 -89.09
CA ASP A 90 62.49 53.68 -90.07
C ASP A 90 61.15 53.02 -89.74
N LEU A 91 60.09 53.83 -89.68
CA LEU A 91 58.73 53.36 -89.41
C LEU A 91 58.08 52.85 -90.70
N LEU A 92 58.46 51.65 -91.14
CA LEU A 92 57.95 51.07 -92.39
C LEU A 92 56.47 50.67 -92.25
N ALA A 93 55.62 51.23 -93.12
CA ALA A 93 54.18 50.97 -93.10
C ALA A 93 53.82 49.48 -93.27
N ASP A 94 54.60 48.71 -94.04
CA ASP A 94 54.37 47.26 -94.21
C ASP A 94 54.57 46.48 -92.90
N THR A 95 55.63 46.83 -92.17
CA THR A 95 55.96 46.22 -90.87
C THR A 95 54.86 46.45 -89.84
N ILE A 96 54.35 47.69 -89.74
CA ILE A 96 53.27 48.04 -88.80
C ILE A 96 51.95 47.39 -89.19
N ASN A 97 51.58 47.44 -90.47
CA ASN A 97 50.31 46.88 -90.91
C ASN A 97 50.26 45.38 -90.62
N LYS A 98 51.32 44.62 -90.93
CA LYS A 98 51.39 43.18 -90.61
C LYS A 98 51.28 42.92 -89.10
N ASP A 99 51.84 43.78 -88.26
CA ASP A 99 51.75 43.62 -86.80
C ASP A 99 50.33 43.89 -86.26
N PHE A 100 49.64 44.93 -86.74
CA PHE A 100 48.24 45.19 -86.39
C PHE A 100 47.28 44.15 -86.98
N ASP A 101 47.55 43.68 -88.19
CA ASP A 101 46.76 42.64 -88.85
C ASP A 101 46.76 41.34 -88.02
N ARG A 102 47.90 40.96 -87.43
CA ARG A 102 47.99 39.80 -86.53
C ARG A 102 47.06 39.90 -85.33
N LEU A 103 46.96 41.09 -84.71
CA LEU A 103 46.07 41.29 -83.57
C LEU A 103 44.60 41.05 -83.95
N TRP A 104 44.16 41.61 -85.09
CA TRP A 104 42.80 41.40 -85.59
C TRP A 104 42.53 39.94 -85.95
N MET A 105 43.50 39.24 -86.55
CA MET A 105 43.39 37.83 -86.88
C MET A 105 43.30 36.94 -85.62
N ALA A 106 44.08 37.25 -84.58
CA ALA A 106 44.03 36.53 -83.30
C ALA A 106 42.66 36.71 -82.61
N ILE A 107 42.10 37.91 -82.64
CA ILE A 107 40.77 38.21 -82.06
C ILE A 107 39.66 37.44 -82.80
N GLN A 108 39.67 37.44 -84.13
CA GLN A 108 38.69 36.69 -84.93
C GLN A 108 38.69 35.20 -84.57
N ARG A 109 39.87 34.61 -84.33
CA ARG A 109 40.02 33.22 -83.88
C ARG A 109 39.40 32.98 -82.50
N SER A 110 39.65 33.85 -81.52
CA SER A 110 39.10 33.71 -80.16
C SER A 110 37.57 33.69 -80.12
N PHE A 111 36.91 34.45 -81.00
CA PHE A 111 35.43 34.46 -81.07
C PHE A 111 34.82 33.14 -81.55
N ILE A 112 35.53 32.34 -82.36
CA ILE A 112 35.07 31.01 -82.78
C ILE A 112 35.02 30.05 -81.60
N TYR A 113 36.10 29.98 -80.81
CA TYR A 113 36.16 29.08 -79.65
C TYR A 113 35.18 29.48 -78.57
N LEU A 114 34.98 30.79 -78.35
CA LEU A 114 33.87 31.26 -77.54
C LEU A 114 32.58 30.65 -78.08
N GLY A 115 32.33 30.77 -79.39
CA GLY A 115 31.27 30.12 -80.19
C GLY A 115 30.88 28.67 -79.81
N LEU A 116 31.82 27.88 -79.29
CA LEU A 116 31.67 26.47 -78.95
C LEU A 116 31.53 26.18 -77.44
N ALA A 117 31.71 27.19 -76.58
CA ALA A 117 31.58 27.04 -75.13
C ALA A 117 30.11 27.14 -74.65
N LEU A 118 29.81 26.51 -73.51
CA LEU A 118 28.54 26.69 -72.79
C LEU A 118 28.44 28.16 -72.34
N ARG A 119 27.45 28.89 -72.86
CA ARG A 119 27.30 30.31 -72.57
C ARG A 119 25.95 30.64 -71.98
N ARG A 120 25.92 31.79 -71.32
CA ARG A 120 24.71 32.46 -70.86
C ARG A 120 24.34 33.57 -71.85
N PRO A 121 23.06 33.83 -72.11
CA PRO A 121 22.63 34.97 -72.92
C PRO A 121 23.09 36.31 -72.34
N LEU A 122 23.43 37.26 -73.22
CA LEU A 122 24.03 38.56 -72.86
C LEU A 122 23.15 39.39 -71.91
N PHE A 123 21.83 39.30 -72.05
CA PHE A 123 20.87 40.04 -71.22
C PHE A 123 20.37 39.26 -69.98
N GLY A 124 21.03 38.14 -69.63
CA GLY A 124 20.68 37.29 -68.50
C GLY A 124 19.95 36.00 -68.88
N GLY A 125 19.92 35.01 -67.98
CA GLY A 125 19.37 33.66 -68.22
C GLY A 125 20.23 32.52 -67.65
N PRO A 126 19.81 31.26 -67.72
CA PRO A 126 20.65 30.12 -67.40
C PRO A 126 21.73 29.90 -68.48
N PHE A 127 22.71 29.04 -68.19
CA PHE A 127 23.57 28.50 -69.25
C PHE A 127 22.72 27.67 -70.22
N ASN A 128 22.86 27.91 -71.52
CA ASN A 128 22.14 27.19 -72.56
C ASN A 128 23.11 26.28 -73.32
N ALA A 129 22.78 24.99 -73.39
CA ALA A 129 23.51 24.02 -74.20
C ALA A 129 23.02 23.98 -75.65
N GLU A 130 22.02 24.80 -76.04
CA GLU A 130 21.48 24.91 -77.41
C GLU A 130 21.05 23.55 -78.00
N GLY A 131 20.60 22.63 -77.15
CA GLY A 131 20.20 21.26 -77.53
C GLY A 131 21.37 20.27 -77.69
N TYR A 132 22.62 20.69 -77.50
CA TYR A 132 23.78 19.81 -77.47
C TYR A 132 23.87 19.02 -76.17
N ARG A 133 24.39 17.79 -76.26
CA ARG A 133 24.60 16.90 -75.12
C ARG A 133 25.79 17.39 -74.27
N ILE A 134 25.61 17.45 -72.95
CA ILE A 134 26.70 17.58 -71.97
C ILE A 134 27.08 16.18 -71.50
N GLU A 135 28.34 15.79 -71.65
CA GLU A 135 28.86 14.50 -71.21
C GLU A 135 30.02 14.64 -70.22
N ASN A 136 30.29 13.57 -69.46
CA ASN A 136 31.30 13.52 -68.40
C ASN A 136 31.06 14.49 -67.22
N LEU A 137 29.78 14.73 -66.89
CA LEU A 137 29.40 15.43 -65.65
C LEU A 137 29.64 14.51 -64.44
N ALA A 138 30.19 15.05 -63.36
CA ALA A 138 30.33 14.34 -62.08
C ALA A 138 28.97 14.13 -61.40
N ASP A 139 28.91 13.23 -60.41
CA ASP A 139 27.71 13.06 -59.59
C ASP A 139 27.45 14.31 -58.72
N PRO A 140 26.17 14.67 -58.50
CA PRO A 140 25.82 15.87 -57.73
C PRO A 140 26.20 15.71 -56.25
N VAL A 141 26.70 16.79 -55.64
CA VAL A 141 27.11 16.84 -54.22
C VAL A 141 26.16 17.74 -53.42
N ASN A 142 25.75 18.87 -53.97
CA ASN A 142 24.83 19.82 -53.34
C ASN A 142 23.45 19.77 -54.00
N ASP A 143 22.43 20.28 -53.30
CA ASP A 143 21.02 20.24 -53.73
C ASP A 143 20.73 20.93 -55.07
N GLN A 144 21.62 21.81 -55.55
CA GLN A 144 21.45 22.57 -56.79
C GLN A 144 22.31 22.06 -57.95
N ASP A 145 23.07 20.98 -57.75
CA ASP A 145 23.92 20.41 -58.78
C ASP A 145 23.08 19.69 -59.85
N ALA A 146 23.54 19.73 -61.10
CA ALA A 146 22.93 18.94 -62.16
C ALA A 146 23.21 17.43 -61.94
N ALA A 147 22.19 16.60 -62.12
CA ALA A 147 22.30 15.16 -61.88
C ALA A 147 22.54 14.35 -63.17
N THR A 148 23.43 13.36 -63.11
CA THR A 148 23.62 12.40 -64.20
C THR A 148 22.39 11.48 -64.32
N LYS A 149 22.13 10.97 -65.53
CA LYS A 149 21.05 9.98 -65.75
C LYS A 149 21.24 8.72 -64.90
N ALA A 150 22.49 8.34 -64.62
CA ALA A 150 22.81 7.20 -63.78
C ALA A 150 22.42 7.44 -62.31
N TRP A 151 22.80 8.59 -61.75
CA TRP A 151 22.45 9.00 -60.40
C TRP A 151 20.94 8.96 -60.14
N VAL A 152 20.15 9.56 -61.05
CA VAL A 152 18.68 9.59 -60.95
C VAL A 152 18.09 8.18 -60.95
N LYS A 153 18.60 7.26 -61.80
CA LYS A 153 18.12 5.88 -61.86
C LYS A 153 18.44 5.08 -60.61
N GLN A 154 19.65 5.22 -60.08
CA GLN A 154 20.11 4.48 -58.91
C GLN A 154 19.26 4.80 -57.68
N PHE A 155 19.05 6.09 -57.39
CA PHE A 155 18.21 6.51 -56.27
C PHE A 155 16.74 6.12 -56.47
N GLY A 156 16.23 6.20 -57.71
CA GLY A 156 14.88 5.72 -58.03
C GLY A 156 14.70 4.22 -57.75
N GLN A 157 15.66 3.38 -58.13
CA GLN A 157 15.58 1.93 -57.92
C GLN A 157 15.71 1.52 -56.45
N THR A 158 16.56 2.17 -55.66
CA THR A 158 16.72 1.85 -54.23
C THR A 158 15.43 2.11 -53.44
N ASN A 159 14.72 3.19 -53.76
CA ASN A 159 13.46 3.53 -53.09
C ASN A 159 12.31 2.59 -53.48
N LEU A 160 12.24 2.15 -54.75
CA LEU A 160 11.18 1.26 -55.25
C LEU A 160 11.39 -0.21 -54.88
N ASN A 161 12.60 -0.62 -54.53
CA ASN A 161 12.88 -2.02 -54.21
C ASN A 161 12.34 -2.47 -52.84
N ARG A 162 11.94 -1.55 -51.96
CA ARG A 162 11.50 -1.82 -50.58
C ARG A 162 10.02 -1.51 -50.33
N THR A 163 9.22 -1.28 -51.38
CA THR A 163 7.79 -0.97 -51.29
C THR A 163 6.91 -2.11 -51.82
N ILE A 164 5.62 -2.09 -51.47
CA ILE A 164 4.62 -2.97 -52.12
C ILE A 164 4.62 -2.63 -53.61
N ARG A 165 4.95 -3.61 -54.45
CA ARG A 165 5.03 -3.41 -55.90
C ARG A 165 3.68 -3.74 -56.51
N VAL A 166 3.09 -2.74 -57.12
CA VAL A 166 1.89 -2.90 -57.94
C VAL A 166 2.24 -2.55 -59.39
N PRO A 167 1.56 -3.13 -60.39
CA PRO A 167 1.84 -2.86 -61.80
C PRO A 167 1.34 -1.49 -62.28
N GLU A 168 0.46 -0.82 -61.54
CA GLU A 168 -0.12 0.47 -61.90
C GLU A 168 0.86 1.63 -61.70
N MET A 169 0.75 2.67 -62.53
CA MET A 169 1.63 3.84 -62.48
C MET A 169 1.42 4.72 -61.23
N PHE A 170 0.34 4.51 -60.48
CA PHE A 170 0.00 5.26 -59.28
C PHE A 170 -0.92 4.44 -58.36
N VAL A 171 -0.64 4.45 -57.05
CA VAL A 171 -1.52 3.91 -56.00
C VAL A 171 -1.78 5.01 -54.98
N PRO A 172 -3.05 5.24 -54.59
CA PRO A 172 -3.37 6.21 -53.56
C PRO A 172 -2.81 5.80 -52.20
N GLU A 173 -2.62 6.78 -51.31
CA GLU A 173 -2.20 6.54 -49.93
C GLU A 173 -3.21 5.63 -49.19
N VAL A 174 -2.69 4.82 -48.27
CA VAL A 174 -3.53 3.99 -47.39
C VAL A 174 -4.41 4.87 -46.50
N GLN A 175 -5.58 4.34 -46.13
CA GLN A 175 -6.54 5.04 -45.29
C GLN A 175 -5.94 5.49 -43.94
N PRO A 176 -6.40 6.62 -43.36
CA PRO A 176 -5.88 7.16 -42.10
C PRO A 176 -6.16 6.24 -40.89
N VAL A 177 -5.44 6.44 -39.78
CA VAL A 177 -5.39 5.51 -38.63
C VAL A 177 -6.77 5.20 -38.04
N GLU A 178 -7.69 6.16 -38.08
CA GLU A 178 -9.06 6.06 -37.59
C GLU A 178 -9.83 4.96 -38.31
N VAL A 179 -9.52 4.73 -39.59
CA VAL A 179 -10.19 3.74 -40.44
C VAL A 179 -9.47 2.39 -40.38
N ARG A 180 -8.13 2.39 -40.35
CA ARG A 180 -7.33 1.14 -40.46
C ARG A 180 -7.04 0.42 -39.14
N ARG A 181 -7.24 1.04 -37.97
CA ARG A 181 -6.99 0.36 -36.68
C ARG A 181 -7.89 -0.88 -36.54
N ASN A 182 -7.33 -1.99 -36.06
CA ASN A 182 -8.02 -3.28 -35.90
C ASN A 182 -8.63 -3.85 -37.21
N ARG A 183 -8.03 -3.55 -38.38
CA ARG A 183 -8.45 -4.04 -39.69
C ARG A 183 -7.29 -4.68 -40.45
N LEU A 184 -7.60 -5.52 -41.44
CA LEU A 184 -6.63 -6.11 -42.36
C LEU A 184 -6.36 -5.18 -43.54
N PHE A 185 -5.12 -5.18 -44.01
CA PHE A 185 -4.75 -4.56 -45.28
C PHE A 185 -5.29 -5.39 -46.44
N ALA A 186 -6.07 -4.78 -47.34
CA ALA A 186 -6.71 -5.42 -48.47
C ALA A 186 -6.81 -4.47 -49.68
N TRP A 187 -7.48 -4.92 -50.74
CA TRP A 187 -7.69 -4.20 -51.99
C TRP A 187 -9.18 -4.16 -52.34
N ASP A 188 -9.68 -3.04 -52.87
CA ASP A 188 -11.05 -2.93 -53.39
C ASP A 188 -11.18 -3.46 -54.83
N SER A 189 -12.38 -3.37 -55.43
CA SER A 189 -12.63 -3.82 -56.81
C SER A 189 -11.84 -3.03 -57.87
N GLU A 190 -11.30 -1.87 -57.52
CA GLU A 190 -10.49 -1.02 -58.37
C GLU A 190 -8.99 -1.14 -58.06
N GLY A 191 -8.58 -2.08 -57.19
CA GLY A 191 -7.19 -2.33 -56.83
C GLY A 191 -6.58 -1.26 -55.93
N ARG A 192 -7.40 -0.48 -55.21
CA ARG A 192 -6.90 0.53 -54.25
C ARG A 192 -6.72 -0.07 -52.86
N PRO A 193 -5.70 0.34 -52.09
CA PRO A 193 -5.51 -0.15 -50.73
C PRO A 193 -6.70 0.24 -49.86
N THR A 194 -7.25 -0.73 -49.16
CA THR A 194 -8.39 -0.54 -48.27
C THR A 194 -8.21 -1.35 -46.99
N SER A 195 -8.94 -0.97 -45.95
CA SER A 195 -8.92 -1.65 -44.65
C SER A 195 -10.22 -2.41 -44.46
N VAL A 196 -10.15 -3.74 -44.49
CA VAL A 196 -11.33 -4.60 -44.33
C VAL A 196 -11.37 -5.21 -42.92
N LEU A 197 -12.57 -5.54 -42.46
CA LEU A 197 -12.69 -6.38 -41.28
C LEU A 197 -12.06 -7.75 -41.60
N PRO A 198 -11.35 -8.36 -40.64
CA PRO A 198 -10.96 -9.75 -40.81
C PRO A 198 -12.20 -10.61 -41.01
N GLU A 199 -12.07 -11.64 -41.84
CA GLU A 199 -13.16 -12.58 -42.09
C GLU A 199 -13.60 -13.21 -40.76
N SER A 200 -14.90 -13.27 -40.54
CA SER A 200 -15.48 -13.84 -39.31
C SER A 200 -14.99 -15.28 -39.11
N GLY A 201 -14.38 -15.56 -37.95
CA GLY A 201 -13.80 -16.87 -37.65
C GLY A 201 -12.38 -17.10 -38.19
N SER A 202 -11.78 -16.13 -38.89
CA SER A 202 -10.35 -16.17 -39.22
C SER A 202 -9.49 -16.04 -37.96
N ALA A 203 -8.23 -16.50 -38.01
CA ALA A 203 -7.31 -16.36 -36.89
C ALA A 203 -7.12 -14.89 -36.47
N ALA A 204 -7.12 -13.95 -37.43
CA ALA A 204 -7.03 -12.51 -37.15
C ALA A 204 -8.26 -11.97 -36.40
N ASP A 205 -9.46 -12.40 -36.79
CA ASP A 205 -10.70 -12.05 -36.09
C ASP A 205 -10.71 -12.62 -34.66
N VAL A 206 -10.35 -13.91 -34.49
CA VAL A 206 -10.26 -14.55 -33.17
C VAL A 206 -9.26 -13.83 -32.26
N PHE A 207 -8.07 -13.46 -32.74
CA PHE A 207 -7.09 -12.74 -31.91
C PHE A 207 -7.56 -11.34 -31.52
N LEU A 208 -8.26 -10.62 -32.41
CA LEU A 208 -8.87 -9.33 -32.05
C LEU A 208 -9.98 -9.50 -30.99
N GLN A 209 -10.81 -10.53 -31.13
CA GLN A 209 -11.85 -10.84 -30.15
C GLN A 209 -11.27 -11.26 -28.80
N LEU A 210 -10.19 -12.05 -28.78
CA LEU A 210 -9.50 -12.46 -27.55
C LEU A 210 -8.72 -11.31 -26.87
N ALA A 211 -8.25 -10.33 -27.64
CA ALA A 211 -7.58 -9.14 -27.08
C ALA A 211 -8.56 -8.09 -26.54
N SER A 212 -9.86 -8.19 -26.87
CA SER A 212 -10.88 -7.24 -26.44
C SER A 212 -11.32 -7.47 -24.99
N GLY A 213 -11.56 -6.37 -24.26
CA GLY A 213 -12.19 -6.37 -22.93
C GLY A 213 -13.70 -6.14 -22.94
N GLU A 214 -14.33 -6.16 -24.11
CA GLU A 214 -15.79 -6.00 -24.24
C GLU A 214 -16.56 -7.21 -23.71
N ILE A 215 -17.81 -7.00 -23.29
CA ILE A 215 -18.69 -8.06 -22.78
C ILE A 215 -18.83 -9.17 -23.82
N GLY A 216 -18.60 -10.42 -23.40
CA GLY A 216 -18.69 -11.60 -24.27
C GLY A 216 -17.49 -11.81 -25.20
N LYS A 217 -16.43 -11.01 -25.06
CA LYS A 217 -15.13 -11.17 -25.73
C LYS A 217 -14.04 -11.52 -24.71
N GLY A 218 -12.78 -11.55 -25.14
CA GLY A 218 -11.65 -11.81 -24.25
C GLY A 218 -11.72 -13.19 -23.57
N ASP A 219 -11.65 -13.19 -22.25
CA ASP A 219 -11.71 -14.39 -21.43
C ASP A 219 -13.07 -15.13 -21.52
N SER A 220 -14.15 -14.44 -21.92
CA SER A 220 -15.46 -15.09 -22.15
C SER A 220 -15.45 -16.09 -23.31
N LEU A 221 -14.47 -15.98 -24.22
CA LEU A 221 -14.33 -16.87 -25.39
C LEU A 221 -13.44 -18.09 -25.11
N ILE A 222 -12.81 -18.16 -23.93
CA ILE A 222 -11.93 -19.25 -23.55
C ILE A 222 -12.69 -20.27 -22.71
N ALA A 223 -12.80 -21.50 -23.23
CA ALA A 223 -13.41 -22.59 -22.48
C ALA A 223 -12.47 -23.13 -21.39
N VAL A 224 -13.02 -23.37 -20.20
CA VAL A 224 -12.34 -24.03 -19.09
C VAL A 224 -13.12 -25.27 -18.65
N LYS A 225 -12.39 -26.34 -18.37
CA LYS A 225 -12.96 -27.58 -17.81
C LYS A 225 -12.01 -28.13 -16.76
N GLN A 226 -12.52 -28.36 -15.56
CA GLN A 226 -11.75 -29.00 -14.50
C GLN A 226 -11.46 -30.47 -14.86
N PRO A 227 -10.31 -31.04 -14.43
CA PRO A 227 -9.89 -32.39 -14.83
C PRO A 227 -10.65 -33.52 -14.11
N TYR A 228 -11.76 -33.21 -13.44
CA TYR A 228 -12.54 -34.15 -12.63
C TYR A 228 -13.70 -34.78 -13.43
N LEU A 229 -13.99 -36.06 -13.16
CA LEU A 229 -15.14 -36.76 -13.75
C LEU A 229 -16.44 -36.03 -13.39
N GLY A 230 -17.27 -35.71 -14.39
CA GLY A 230 -18.51 -34.96 -14.21
C GLY A 230 -18.38 -33.43 -14.27
N ALA A 231 -17.17 -32.87 -14.42
CA ALA A 231 -16.99 -31.44 -14.61
C ALA A 231 -17.63 -30.95 -15.92
N LEU A 232 -18.41 -29.87 -15.84
CA LEU A 232 -18.98 -29.18 -17.00
C LEU A 232 -17.99 -28.16 -17.56
N ILE A 233 -18.10 -27.89 -18.87
CA ILE A 233 -17.35 -26.80 -19.51
C ILE A 233 -18.00 -25.47 -19.11
N ARG A 234 -17.19 -24.50 -18.73
CA ARG A 234 -17.57 -23.09 -18.50
C ARG A 234 -16.68 -22.19 -19.37
N ASN A 235 -16.97 -20.90 -19.47
CA ASN A 235 -15.99 -19.94 -19.97
C ASN A 235 -15.09 -19.43 -18.82
N GLN A 236 -13.92 -18.89 -19.16
CA GLN A 236 -12.94 -18.40 -18.20
C GLN A 236 -13.47 -17.20 -17.42
N HIS A 237 -14.26 -16.33 -18.07
CA HIS A 237 -14.87 -15.15 -17.44
C HIS A 237 -15.77 -15.52 -16.25
N ASP A 238 -16.75 -16.41 -16.47
CA ASP A 238 -17.65 -16.91 -15.44
C ASP A 238 -16.87 -17.59 -14.31
N LYS A 239 -15.76 -18.28 -14.64
CA LYS A 239 -14.91 -18.93 -13.65
C LYS A 239 -14.18 -17.91 -12.78
N ASN A 240 -13.68 -16.83 -13.37
CA ASN A 240 -13.04 -15.73 -12.66
C ASN A 240 -14.05 -14.98 -11.78
N ALA A 241 -15.28 -14.78 -12.26
CA ALA A 241 -16.35 -14.09 -11.55
C ALA A 241 -16.94 -14.85 -10.33
N ASP A 242 -16.48 -16.07 -10.05
CA ASP A 242 -16.90 -16.83 -8.86
C ASP A 242 -16.49 -16.13 -7.54
N PHE A 243 -15.41 -15.34 -7.54
CA PHE A 243 -14.98 -14.45 -6.45
C PHE A 243 -14.40 -13.16 -7.05
N VAL A 244 -14.38 -12.08 -6.27
CA VAL A 244 -13.86 -10.79 -6.75
C VAL A 244 -12.68 -10.34 -5.89
N SER A 245 -11.66 -9.78 -6.52
CA SER A 245 -10.58 -9.08 -5.82
C SER A 245 -10.89 -7.59 -5.71
N VAL A 246 -10.47 -6.95 -4.62
CA VAL A 246 -10.48 -5.47 -4.55
C VAL A 246 -9.64 -4.83 -5.68
N LYS A 247 -8.65 -5.56 -6.22
CA LYS A 247 -7.81 -5.11 -7.34
C LYS A 247 -8.56 -5.08 -8.68
N ASP A 248 -9.60 -5.89 -8.84
CA ASP A 248 -10.48 -5.85 -10.03
C ASP A 248 -11.20 -4.50 -10.14
N PHE A 249 -11.33 -3.79 -9.01
CA PHE A 249 -11.93 -2.47 -8.90
C PHE A 249 -10.90 -1.36 -8.67
N GLY A 250 -9.60 -1.60 -8.91
CA GLY A 250 -8.58 -0.55 -8.90
C GLY A 250 -7.90 -0.26 -7.55
N ALA A 251 -8.15 -1.05 -6.50
CA ALA A 251 -7.36 -0.95 -5.28
C ALA A 251 -5.89 -1.36 -5.54
N ARG A 252 -4.94 -0.64 -4.94
CA ARG A 252 -3.49 -0.78 -5.16
C ARG A 252 -2.83 -1.68 -4.11
N GLY A 253 -3.02 -1.35 -2.83
CA GLY A 253 -2.41 -2.06 -1.70
C GLY A 253 -0.87 -1.99 -1.66
N ASP A 254 -0.27 -0.94 -2.19
CA ASP A 254 1.19 -0.78 -2.36
C ASP A 254 1.84 0.16 -1.33
N SER A 255 1.16 0.40 -0.20
CA SER A 255 1.52 1.30 0.91
C SER A 255 1.45 2.80 0.60
N GLN A 256 1.33 3.22 -0.66
CA GLN A 256 1.25 4.62 -1.03
C GLN A 256 -0.21 5.12 -1.01
N LEU A 257 -0.39 6.40 -0.69
CA LEU A 257 -1.71 7.03 -0.70
C LEU A 257 -2.01 7.52 -2.12
N HIS A 258 -2.88 6.79 -2.81
CA HIS A 258 -3.29 7.09 -4.18
C HIS A 258 -4.71 7.70 -4.22
N PRO A 259 -4.88 9.03 -4.35
CA PRO A 259 -6.20 9.63 -4.51
C PRO A 259 -6.81 9.32 -5.88
N LEU A 260 -8.12 9.45 -6.00
CA LEU A 260 -8.85 9.32 -7.26
C LEU A 260 -8.47 10.40 -8.29
N SER A 261 -7.96 11.55 -7.86
CA SER A 261 -7.47 12.62 -8.73
C SER A 261 -6.29 12.22 -9.63
N GLU A 262 -5.57 11.13 -9.32
CA GLU A 262 -4.51 10.60 -10.20
C GLU A 262 -5.06 9.97 -11.48
N ILE A 263 -6.31 9.49 -11.45
CA ILE A 263 -6.94 8.75 -12.57
C ILE A 263 -8.15 9.48 -13.15
N PHE A 264 -8.82 10.33 -12.38
CA PHE A 264 -9.98 11.10 -12.83
C PHE A 264 -9.74 12.61 -12.70
N SER A 265 -9.97 13.33 -13.78
CA SER A 265 -9.88 14.80 -13.81
C SER A 265 -11.08 15.50 -13.18
N THR A 266 -12.22 14.81 -13.00
CA THR A 266 -13.45 15.38 -12.42
C THR A 266 -14.16 14.36 -11.53
N LEU A 267 -14.87 14.85 -10.50
CA LEU A 267 -15.68 13.99 -9.63
C LEU A 267 -16.77 13.25 -10.41
N THR A 268 -17.38 13.89 -11.42
CA THR A 268 -18.39 13.24 -12.27
C THR A 268 -17.81 12.05 -13.03
N ALA A 269 -16.59 12.16 -13.57
CA ALA A 269 -15.93 11.03 -14.22
C ALA A 269 -15.64 9.89 -13.23
N ALA A 270 -15.19 10.22 -12.01
CA ALA A 270 -14.99 9.23 -10.96
C ALA A 270 -16.31 8.53 -10.57
N GLN A 271 -17.41 9.28 -10.46
CA GLN A 271 -18.74 8.76 -10.10
C GLN A 271 -19.35 7.87 -11.18
N MET A 272 -18.95 8.00 -12.45
CA MET A 272 -19.36 7.05 -13.49
C MET A 272 -18.78 5.64 -13.27
N VAL A 273 -17.65 5.54 -12.57
CA VAL A 273 -16.99 4.27 -12.22
C VAL A 273 -17.33 3.83 -10.79
N TYR A 274 -17.31 4.77 -9.85
CA TYR A 274 -17.58 4.57 -8.44
C TYR A 274 -18.73 5.48 -7.98
N PRO A 275 -20.01 5.10 -8.17
CA PRO A 275 -21.15 6.01 -7.95
C PRO A 275 -21.31 6.59 -6.54
N PHE A 276 -20.64 5.98 -5.55
CA PHE A 276 -20.71 6.36 -4.13
C PHE A 276 -19.61 7.35 -3.69
N VAL A 277 -18.63 7.66 -4.54
CA VAL A 277 -17.53 8.57 -4.18
C VAL A 277 -18.02 10.02 -4.15
N THR A 278 -17.50 10.79 -3.21
CA THR A 278 -17.92 12.17 -2.93
C THR A 278 -16.79 13.18 -3.07
N SER A 279 -15.54 12.74 -3.18
CA SER A 279 -14.37 13.60 -3.40
C SER A 279 -13.31 12.88 -4.22
N LEU A 280 -12.55 13.62 -5.03
CA LEU A 280 -11.37 13.09 -5.74
C LEU A 280 -10.18 12.84 -4.80
N ASP A 281 -10.22 13.35 -3.57
CA ASP A 281 -9.20 13.07 -2.56
C ASP A 281 -9.36 11.68 -1.95
N GLN A 282 -10.53 11.04 -2.12
CA GLN A 282 -10.75 9.68 -1.65
C GLN A 282 -9.77 8.72 -2.32
N THR A 283 -9.27 7.75 -1.57
CA THR A 283 -8.23 6.83 -2.06
C THR A 283 -8.80 5.78 -3.02
N GLN A 284 -7.99 5.37 -4.01
CA GLN A 284 -8.26 4.26 -4.91
C GLN A 284 -8.50 2.94 -4.14
N ASP A 285 -7.79 2.71 -3.02
CA ASP A 285 -7.98 1.55 -2.15
C ASP A 285 -9.37 1.50 -1.52
N TYR A 286 -9.84 2.64 -0.97
CA TYR A 286 -11.22 2.78 -0.50
C TYR A 286 -12.22 2.53 -1.62
N ALA A 287 -12.08 3.22 -2.76
CA ALA A 287 -13.06 3.16 -3.83
C ALA A 287 -13.16 1.75 -4.42
N GLY A 288 -12.03 1.11 -4.69
CA GLY A 288 -11.99 -0.27 -5.17
C GLY A 288 -12.57 -1.26 -4.17
N THR A 289 -12.24 -1.11 -2.89
CA THR A 289 -12.78 -1.99 -1.83
C THR A 289 -14.29 -1.82 -1.66
N GLN A 290 -14.79 -0.59 -1.63
CA GLN A 290 -16.23 -0.32 -1.52
C GLN A 290 -16.99 -0.87 -2.73
N ALA A 291 -16.44 -0.72 -3.94
CA ALA A 291 -17.04 -1.28 -5.15
C ALA A 291 -17.11 -2.82 -5.09
N ALA A 292 -16.04 -3.47 -4.63
CA ALA A 292 -16.01 -4.92 -4.42
C ALA A 292 -17.06 -5.35 -3.37
N VAL A 293 -17.16 -4.66 -2.24
CA VAL A 293 -18.16 -4.94 -1.18
C VAL A 293 -19.59 -4.77 -1.71
N ASN A 294 -19.85 -3.78 -2.56
CA ASN A 294 -21.18 -3.53 -3.12
C ASN A 294 -21.73 -4.67 -4.00
N THR A 295 -20.85 -5.54 -4.51
CA THR A 295 -21.23 -6.74 -5.28
C THR A 295 -21.97 -7.78 -4.44
N GLY A 296 -21.78 -7.81 -3.11
CA GLY A 296 -22.29 -8.85 -2.22
C GLY A 296 -21.65 -10.23 -2.44
N LYS A 297 -20.55 -10.32 -3.20
CA LYS A 297 -19.81 -11.56 -3.46
C LYS A 297 -18.81 -11.83 -2.34
N ARG A 298 -18.05 -12.93 -2.50
CA ARG A 298 -16.85 -13.17 -1.70
C ARG A 298 -15.74 -12.26 -2.22
N VAL A 299 -15.25 -11.37 -1.37
CA VAL A 299 -14.25 -10.34 -1.68
C VAL A 299 -12.89 -10.78 -1.16
N PHE A 300 -11.94 -10.98 -2.07
CA PHE A 300 -10.56 -11.23 -1.75
C PHE A 300 -9.78 -9.92 -1.68
N VAL A 301 -8.99 -9.75 -0.61
CA VAL A 301 -8.07 -8.64 -0.44
C VAL A 301 -6.65 -9.21 -0.45
N PRO A 302 -5.96 -9.19 -1.60
CA PRO A 302 -4.62 -9.74 -1.72
C PRO A 302 -3.65 -9.14 -0.70
N PHE A 303 -2.49 -9.78 -0.54
CA PHE A 303 -1.41 -9.24 0.26
C PHE A 303 -1.08 -7.81 -0.20
N GLY A 304 -0.94 -6.92 0.78
CA GLY A 304 -0.60 -5.53 0.56
C GLY A 304 -0.79 -4.67 1.81
N PHE A 305 -0.44 -3.40 1.67
CA PHE A 305 -0.69 -2.33 2.64
C PHE A 305 -1.64 -1.33 1.99
N TYR A 306 -2.90 -1.37 2.40
CA TYR A 306 -3.95 -0.54 1.81
C TYR A 306 -4.19 0.71 2.64
N GLN A 307 -4.36 1.85 1.97
CA GLN A 307 -4.53 3.17 2.56
C GLN A 307 -5.97 3.63 2.45
N PHE A 308 -6.70 3.74 3.56
CA PHE A 308 -8.10 4.15 3.58
C PHE A 308 -8.25 5.53 4.23
N ASN A 309 -8.68 6.53 3.46
CA ASN A 309 -9.10 7.82 3.98
C ASN A 309 -10.63 8.01 3.99
N GLU A 310 -11.37 6.93 3.79
CA GLU A 310 -12.82 6.88 3.94
C GLU A 310 -13.26 5.49 4.43
N THR A 311 -14.46 5.45 5.02
CA THR A 311 -15.09 4.27 5.61
C THR A 311 -15.68 3.34 4.55
N VAL A 312 -15.42 2.04 4.65
CA VAL A 312 -16.11 1.00 3.88
C VAL A 312 -17.46 0.69 4.53
N VAL A 313 -18.55 0.98 3.82
CA VAL A 313 -19.92 0.76 4.26
C VAL A 313 -20.40 -0.61 3.79
N VAL A 314 -20.87 -1.43 4.73
CA VAL A 314 -21.44 -2.75 4.47
C VAL A 314 -22.95 -2.69 4.62
N GLY A 315 -23.66 -2.71 3.49
CA GLY A 315 -25.13 -2.71 3.43
C GLY A 315 -25.75 -4.02 2.94
N LYS A 316 -24.95 -5.07 2.74
CA LYS A 316 -25.36 -6.40 2.27
C LYS A 316 -24.52 -7.47 2.96
N SER A 317 -25.00 -8.72 2.96
CA SER A 317 -24.21 -9.87 3.37
C SER A 317 -22.96 -9.98 2.49
N VAL A 318 -21.80 -10.14 3.11
CA VAL A 318 -20.50 -10.15 2.41
C VAL A 318 -19.49 -11.01 3.17
N ILE A 319 -18.67 -11.73 2.43
CA ILE A 319 -17.51 -12.46 2.98
C ILE A 319 -16.27 -11.76 2.43
N MET A 320 -15.46 -11.17 3.30
CA MET A 320 -14.23 -10.49 2.95
C MET A 320 -13.06 -11.20 3.63
N TYR A 321 -12.02 -11.53 2.87
CA TYR A 321 -10.87 -12.26 3.40
C TYR A 321 -9.56 -11.74 2.82
N GLY A 322 -8.58 -11.57 3.72
CA GLY A 322 -7.23 -11.16 3.41
C GLY A 322 -6.33 -12.32 3.03
N GLU A 323 -5.07 -11.99 2.74
CA GLU A 323 -3.98 -12.91 2.46
C GLU A 323 -2.83 -12.66 3.45
N GLY A 324 -2.04 -13.69 3.71
CA GLY A 324 -0.88 -13.56 4.59
C GLY A 324 0.17 -12.59 4.05
N ASN A 325 0.69 -11.75 4.94
CA ASN A 325 1.81 -10.87 4.67
C ASN A 325 3.15 -11.55 5.07
N PRO A 326 4.02 -11.90 4.09
CA PRO A 326 5.29 -12.55 4.37
C PRO A 326 6.31 -11.62 5.04
N ILE A 327 6.13 -10.29 4.99
CA ILE A 327 7.09 -9.29 5.48
C ILE A 327 7.07 -9.23 7.03
N SER A 328 5.93 -9.53 7.66
CA SER A 328 5.76 -9.43 9.11
C SER A 328 5.43 -10.77 9.79
N ASN A 329 5.57 -11.90 9.07
CA ASN A 329 5.12 -13.23 9.53
C ASN A 329 3.68 -13.21 10.08
N ARG A 330 2.80 -12.40 9.49
CA ARG A 330 1.39 -12.34 9.88
C ARG A 330 0.54 -12.85 8.74
N ALA A 331 -0.34 -13.81 9.02
CA ALA A 331 -1.32 -14.32 8.06
C ALA A 331 -2.49 -13.31 7.85
N GLN A 332 -2.19 -12.02 7.66
CA GLN A 332 -3.16 -10.93 7.58
C GLN A 332 -2.77 -9.87 6.54
N THR A 333 -3.76 -9.34 5.81
CA THR A 333 -3.61 -8.16 4.94
C THR A 333 -3.65 -6.89 5.79
N PHE A 334 -2.82 -5.89 5.46
CA PHE A 334 -2.67 -4.66 6.25
C PHE A 334 -3.57 -3.54 5.74
N ILE A 335 -4.29 -2.93 6.68
CA ILE A 335 -5.28 -1.87 6.45
C ILE A 335 -4.90 -0.67 7.32
N ASN A 336 -4.37 0.38 6.71
CA ASN A 336 -4.15 1.65 7.40
C ASN A 336 -5.39 2.52 7.25
N VAL A 337 -5.98 2.92 8.37
CA VAL A 337 -7.12 3.84 8.38
C VAL A 337 -6.64 5.22 8.80
N ILE A 338 -6.74 6.16 7.89
CA ILE A 338 -6.30 7.53 8.09
C ILE A 338 -7.43 8.29 8.78
N GLY A 339 -7.12 9.16 9.75
CA GLY A 339 -8.08 10.08 10.37
C GLY A 339 -9.07 9.44 11.35
N ASN A 340 -10.01 10.26 11.85
CA ASN A 340 -10.98 9.87 12.87
C ASN A 340 -12.23 9.23 12.23
N ARG A 341 -12.11 7.96 11.82
CA ARG A 341 -13.18 7.23 11.12
C ARG A 341 -13.03 5.72 11.32
N PRO A 342 -14.10 4.94 11.14
CA PRO A 342 -13.99 3.49 11.18
C PRO A 342 -13.37 2.95 9.88
N TRP A 343 -12.87 1.71 9.92
CA TRP A 343 -12.57 0.99 8.68
C TRP A 343 -13.87 0.48 8.05
N VAL A 344 -14.59 -0.38 8.78
CA VAL A 344 -15.86 -0.96 8.34
C VAL A 344 -16.98 -0.38 9.17
N TYR A 345 -18.03 0.05 8.47
CA TYR A 345 -19.27 0.53 9.07
C TYR A 345 -20.46 -0.23 8.50
N ASN A 346 -21.12 -1.00 9.36
CA ASN A 346 -22.43 -1.56 9.06
C ASN A 346 -23.48 -0.58 9.56
N LYS A 347 -24.05 0.20 8.63
CA LYS A 347 -25.18 1.09 8.88
C LYS A 347 -26.46 0.40 8.47
N GLN A 348 -27.30 0.08 9.45
CA GLN A 348 -28.65 -0.38 9.16
C GLN A 348 -29.60 0.79 8.85
N GLY A 349 -30.74 0.47 8.23
CA GLY A 349 -31.68 1.45 7.71
C GLY A 349 -32.31 2.35 8.78
N ASN A 350 -32.99 3.42 8.33
CA ASN A 350 -33.62 4.41 9.21
C ASN A 350 -34.95 3.93 9.82
N SER A 351 -35.41 2.71 9.49
CA SER A 351 -36.68 2.16 9.94
C SER A 351 -36.59 0.66 10.18
N ALA A 352 -37.47 0.11 11.01
CA ALA A 352 -37.53 -1.34 11.27
C ALA A 352 -37.79 -2.17 9.99
N ALA A 353 -38.39 -1.56 8.96
CA ALA A 353 -38.62 -2.20 7.66
C ALA A 353 -37.36 -2.26 6.78
N ASP A 354 -36.38 -1.39 7.05
CA ASP A 354 -35.11 -1.28 6.31
C ASP A 354 -33.93 -1.93 7.06
N ASN A 355 -34.19 -2.48 8.25
CA ASN A 355 -33.19 -3.23 9.00
C ASN A 355 -33.04 -4.63 8.45
N LEU A 356 -31.99 -4.82 7.68
CA LEU A 356 -31.58 -6.12 7.16
C LEU A 356 -30.61 -6.76 8.15
N MET A 357 -30.93 -7.96 8.63
CA MET A 357 -29.93 -8.79 9.29
C MET A 357 -28.88 -9.17 8.25
N LEU A 358 -27.63 -8.75 8.48
CA LEU A 358 -26.53 -9.02 7.56
C LEU A 358 -25.72 -10.19 8.05
N GLN A 359 -25.41 -11.11 7.14
CA GLN A 359 -24.42 -12.15 7.36
C GLN A 359 -23.07 -11.67 6.84
N VAL A 360 -22.17 -11.32 7.76
CA VAL A 360 -20.82 -10.89 7.39
C VAL A 360 -19.77 -11.88 7.88
N ALA A 361 -18.72 -12.06 7.09
CA ALA A 361 -17.53 -12.76 7.52
C ALA A 361 -16.28 -11.97 7.15
N PHE A 362 -15.45 -11.67 8.13
CA PHE A 362 -14.15 -11.00 7.94
C PHE A 362 -13.04 -11.92 8.41
N ASP A 363 -12.06 -12.19 7.55
CA ASP A 363 -10.95 -13.10 7.86
C ASP A 363 -9.58 -12.52 7.46
N GLY A 364 -8.61 -12.50 8.37
CA GLY A 364 -7.21 -12.26 8.02
C GLY A 364 -6.86 -10.79 7.76
N PHE A 365 -7.20 -9.89 8.69
CA PHE A 365 -6.92 -8.45 8.56
C PHE A 365 -6.16 -7.88 9.73
N TYR A 366 -5.19 -7.01 9.44
CA TYR A 366 -4.49 -6.18 10.41
C TYR A 366 -4.88 -4.72 10.17
N VAL A 367 -5.78 -4.21 11.00
CA VAL A 367 -6.32 -2.85 10.92
C VAL A 367 -5.59 -1.98 11.92
N PHE A 368 -5.02 -0.86 11.48
CA PHE A 368 -4.26 0.03 12.35
C PHE A 368 -4.50 1.52 12.10
N TYR A 369 -4.28 2.29 13.16
CA TYR A 369 -4.43 3.73 13.23
C TYR A 369 -3.15 4.38 13.79
N ASP A 370 -2.85 5.62 13.38
CA ASP A 370 -1.85 6.55 13.97
C ASP A 370 -0.55 5.92 14.46
N HIS A 371 0.12 5.15 13.60
CA HIS A 371 1.38 4.48 13.95
C HIS A 371 1.29 3.59 15.19
N GLN A 372 0.12 2.96 15.41
CA GLN A 372 -0.05 1.87 16.37
C GLN A 372 0.09 2.30 17.84
N GLN A 373 -0.46 3.47 18.18
CA GLN A 373 -0.47 3.99 19.55
C GLN A 373 -1.88 4.02 20.13
N ARG A 374 -1.99 3.75 21.43
CA ARG A 374 -3.27 3.84 22.14
C ARG A 374 -3.77 5.28 22.20
N PRO A 375 -4.99 5.56 21.75
CA PRO A 375 -5.58 6.88 21.95
C PRO A 375 -6.11 7.00 23.39
N ASP A 376 -5.66 8.02 24.13
CA ASP A 376 -6.08 8.28 25.52
C ASP A 376 -7.14 9.39 25.63
N THR A 377 -7.41 10.13 24.57
CA THR A 377 -8.43 11.20 24.54
C THR A 377 -9.46 11.00 23.44
N PRO A 378 -10.76 11.25 23.67
CA PRO A 378 -11.80 11.02 22.67
C PRO A 378 -11.73 12.02 21.50
N THR A 379 -11.31 13.26 21.74
CA THR A 379 -11.24 14.31 20.71
C THR A 379 -10.33 13.87 19.56
N GLY A 380 -10.91 13.66 18.38
CA GLY A 380 -10.19 13.20 17.19
C GLY A 380 -9.92 11.68 17.13
N ASN A 381 -10.44 10.89 18.08
CA ASN A 381 -10.25 9.44 18.12
C ASN A 381 -11.55 8.64 18.28
N ASP A 382 -12.63 9.24 18.79
CA ASP A 382 -13.92 8.60 19.12
C ASP A 382 -14.58 7.79 17.99
N ARG A 383 -14.19 8.03 16.74
CA ARG A 383 -14.64 7.32 15.55
C ARG A 383 -13.61 6.33 14.98
N LYS A 384 -12.41 6.23 15.54
CA LYS A 384 -11.38 5.23 15.15
C LYS A 384 -11.83 3.85 15.61
N ARG A 385 -12.58 3.16 14.75
CA ARG A 385 -13.16 1.84 15.04
C ARG A 385 -12.85 0.86 13.94
N ALA A 386 -12.18 -0.26 14.23
CA ALA A 386 -11.93 -1.24 13.17
C ALA A 386 -13.25 -1.76 12.59
N PHE A 387 -14.22 -2.06 13.47
CA PHE A 387 -15.57 -2.42 13.07
C PHE A 387 -16.59 -1.63 13.88
N TRP A 388 -17.42 -0.86 13.17
CA TRP A 388 -18.56 -0.15 13.74
C TRP A 388 -19.84 -0.77 13.19
N ILE A 389 -20.58 -1.45 14.07
CA ILE A 389 -21.85 -2.09 13.78
C ILE A 389 -22.90 -1.39 14.61
N GLU A 390 -23.79 -0.66 13.96
CA GLU A 390 -24.87 0.03 14.64
C GLU A 390 -26.20 -0.08 13.91
N SER A 391 -27.25 0.10 14.68
CA SER A 391 -28.58 0.32 14.19
C SER A 391 -29.15 1.57 14.82
N ILE A 392 -29.76 2.40 14.00
CA ILE A 392 -30.46 3.62 14.41
C ILE A 392 -31.91 3.33 14.85
N VAL A 393 -32.36 2.09 14.67
CA VAL A 393 -33.63 1.62 15.22
C VAL A 393 -33.33 0.88 16.52
N ALA A 394 -33.93 1.34 17.62
CA ALA A 394 -33.78 0.70 18.92
C ALA A 394 -34.13 -0.80 18.85
N ASP A 395 -33.40 -1.62 19.61
CA ASP A 395 -33.64 -3.05 19.80
C ASP A 395 -33.64 -3.92 18.53
N SER A 396 -32.95 -3.48 17.48
CA SER A 396 -32.90 -4.20 16.21
C SER A 396 -31.58 -4.94 15.97
N SER A 397 -31.66 -6.06 15.25
CA SER A 397 -30.53 -6.97 14.98
C SER A 397 -29.65 -6.47 13.84
N GLY A 398 -28.35 -6.27 14.13
CA GLY A 398 -27.30 -5.80 13.21
C GLY A 398 -26.70 -6.86 12.32
N LEU A 399 -26.44 -8.00 12.96
CA LEU A 399 -25.68 -9.11 12.42
C LEU A 399 -26.38 -10.42 12.75
N GLU A 400 -26.39 -11.33 11.79
CA GLU A 400 -26.79 -12.71 11.97
C GLU A 400 -25.74 -13.66 11.42
N MET A 401 -25.51 -14.79 12.09
CA MET A 401 -24.63 -15.87 11.61
C MET A 401 -23.24 -15.38 11.15
N SER A 402 -22.73 -14.35 11.83
CA SER A 402 -21.57 -13.58 11.39
C SER A 402 -20.29 -14.02 12.08
N LYS A 403 -19.15 -13.86 11.40
CA LYS A 403 -17.86 -14.34 11.89
C LYS A 403 -16.74 -13.33 11.68
N PHE A 404 -15.94 -13.11 12.71
CA PHE A 404 -14.72 -12.31 12.63
C PHE A 404 -13.55 -13.21 13.04
N THR A 405 -12.65 -13.50 12.11
CA THR A 405 -11.54 -14.43 12.28
C THR A 405 -10.21 -13.81 11.97
N ASN A 406 -9.19 -14.14 12.77
CA ASN A 406 -7.81 -13.74 12.51
C ASN A 406 -7.71 -12.22 12.23
N ILE A 407 -8.25 -11.42 13.14
CA ILE A 407 -8.30 -9.96 13.03
C ILE A 407 -7.38 -9.35 14.07
N THR A 408 -6.57 -8.38 13.68
CA THR A 408 -5.86 -7.50 14.63
C THR A 408 -6.40 -6.08 14.43
N ALA A 409 -6.79 -5.42 15.52
CA ALA A 409 -7.15 -4.00 15.54
C ALA A 409 -6.18 -3.27 16.47
N HIS A 410 -5.37 -2.36 15.93
CA HIS A 410 -4.24 -1.75 16.64
C HIS A 410 -4.33 -0.22 16.65
N GLY A 411 -4.26 0.40 17.83
CA GLY A 411 -4.33 1.87 17.96
C GLY A 411 -5.74 2.45 17.81
N ALA A 412 -6.77 1.61 17.86
CA ALA A 412 -8.15 2.05 17.72
C ALA A 412 -8.68 2.67 19.03
N TRP A 413 -9.60 3.62 18.93
CA TRP A 413 -10.39 4.03 20.10
C TRP A 413 -11.35 2.92 20.51
N MET A 414 -11.95 2.24 19.54
CA MET A 414 -12.73 1.02 19.78
C MET A 414 -12.30 -0.06 18.79
N ALA A 415 -11.81 -1.22 19.21
CA ALA A 415 -11.49 -2.27 18.25
C ALA A 415 -12.76 -2.81 17.58
N ILE A 416 -13.70 -3.31 18.39
CA ILE A 416 -15.03 -3.74 17.94
C ILE A 416 -16.08 -2.91 18.68
N TYR A 417 -16.97 -2.26 17.94
CA TYR A 417 -18.12 -1.56 18.48
C TYR A 417 -19.40 -2.09 17.84
N ASP A 418 -20.14 -2.93 18.57
CA ASP A 418 -21.39 -3.53 18.13
C ASP A 418 -22.52 -3.24 19.14
N VAL A 419 -23.37 -2.29 18.78
CA VAL A 419 -24.50 -1.86 19.63
C VAL A 419 -25.84 -2.45 19.20
N THR A 420 -25.82 -3.51 18.39
CA THR A 420 -27.05 -4.08 17.80
C THR A 420 -27.53 -5.35 18.50
N GLY A 421 -28.74 -5.81 18.20
CA GLY A 421 -29.33 -7.06 18.70
C GLY A 421 -28.75 -8.34 18.08
N THR A 422 -27.45 -8.39 17.80
CA THR A 422 -26.75 -9.48 17.09
C THR A 422 -27.15 -10.90 17.53
N TYR A 423 -27.30 -11.79 16.53
CA TYR A 423 -27.64 -13.20 16.68
C TYR A 423 -26.54 -14.10 16.09
N MET A 424 -26.13 -15.13 16.82
CA MET A 424 -25.16 -16.16 16.37
C MET A 424 -23.86 -15.57 15.80
N THR A 425 -23.18 -14.70 16.55
CA THR A 425 -21.91 -14.10 16.09
C THR A 425 -20.72 -14.64 16.86
N LYS A 426 -19.67 -14.99 16.11
CA LYS A 426 -18.42 -15.52 16.64
C LYS A 426 -17.24 -14.62 16.29
N TYR A 427 -16.50 -14.23 17.32
CA TYR A 427 -15.17 -13.66 17.22
C TYR A 427 -14.15 -14.76 17.54
N GLN A 428 -13.20 -15.02 16.64
CA GLN A 428 -12.22 -16.10 16.77
C GLN A 428 -10.83 -15.58 16.40
N HIS A 429 -9.83 -15.69 17.28
CA HIS A 429 -8.49 -15.12 17.05
C HIS A 429 -8.54 -13.61 16.70
N VAL A 430 -9.32 -12.84 17.48
CA VAL A 430 -9.39 -11.38 17.34
C VAL A 430 -8.54 -10.73 18.41
N TRP A 431 -7.58 -9.92 18.00
CA TRP A 431 -6.65 -9.21 18.88
C TRP A 431 -6.90 -7.70 18.83
N ALA A 432 -7.43 -7.13 19.91
CA ALA A 432 -7.51 -5.69 20.12
C ALA A 432 -6.26 -5.23 20.89
N ARG A 433 -5.44 -4.37 20.27
CA ARG A 433 -4.14 -4.00 20.80
C ARG A 433 -4.01 -2.48 20.91
N ASP A 434 -3.44 -2.03 22.03
CA ASP A 434 -3.12 -0.63 22.31
C ASP A 434 -4.34 0.24 21.95
N CYS A 435 -5.46 -0.05 22.60
CA CYS A 435 -6.78 0.49 22.26
C CYS A 435 -7.43 1.19 23.46
N HIS A 436 -8.32 2.16 23.27
CA HIS A 436 -9.02 2.69 24.44
C HIS A 436 -10.07 1.67 24.92
N TYR A 437 -10.92 1.23 24.00
CA TYR A 437 -11.95 0.22 24.20
C TYR A 437 -11.70 -0.98 23.28
N GLY A 438 -11.67 -2.19 23.83
CA GLY A 438 -11.46 -3.42 23.06
C GLY A 438 -12.75 -3.87 22.37
N PHE A 439 -13.50 -4.73 23.05
CA PHE A 439 -14.76 -5.27 22.55
C PHE A 439 -15.93 -4.60 23.27
N ILE A 440 -16.70 -3.80 22.54
CA ILE A 440 -17.95 -3.23 23.03
C ILE A 440 -19.13 -3.93 22.37
N LYS A 441 -19.95 -4.59 23.17
CA LYS A 441 -21.22 -5.20 22.77
C LYS A 441 -22.36 -4.69 23.63
N ALA A 442 -23.35 -3.98 23.09
CA ALA A 442 -24.42 -3.40 23.93
C ALA A 442 -25.65 -4.29 24.16
N PHE A 443 -26.03 -5.13 23.19
CA PHE A 443 -27.20 -6.03 23.23
C PHE A 443 -26.91 -7.31 22.43
N GLY A 444 -27.83 -8.28 22.39
CA GLY A 444 -27.71 -9.48 21.53
C GLY A 444 -27.96 -10.78 22.29
N THR A 445 -27.78 -11.93 21.64
CA THR A 445 -28.25 -13.20 22.22
C THR A 445 -27.22 -14.30 22.33
N THR A 446 -26.55 -14.68 21.24
CA THR A 446 -25.64 -15.84 21.21
C THR A 446 -24.29 -15.41 20.66
N ILE A 447 -23.42 -15.01 21.58
CA ILE A 447 -22.15 -14.37 21.27
C ILE A 447 -21.01 -15.23 21.81
N THR A 448 -20.09 -15.61 20.92
CA THR A 448 -18.91 -16.40 21.28
C THR A 448 -17.64 -15.63 20.98
N LEU A 449 -16.77 -15.51 21.96
CA LEU A 449 -15.39 -15.09 21.80
C LEU A 449 -14.51 -16.30 22.05
N GLU A 450 -13.70 -16.66 21.06
CA GLU A 450 -12.79 -17.80 21.12
C GLU A 450 -11.37 -17.31 20.81
N ASN A 451 -10.43 -17.58 21.71
CA ASN A 451 -9.03 -17.16 21.56
C ASN A 451 -8.90 -15.67 21.21
N CYS A 452 -9.77 -14.83 21.78
CA CYS A 452 -9.73 -13.39 21.58
C CYS A 452 -8.84 -12.76 22.65
N TYR A 453 -8.05 -11.77 22.25
CA TYR A 453 -7.03 -11.18 23.09
C TYR A 453 -7.16 -9.66 23.09
N THR A 454 -6.96 -9.06 24.25
CA THR A 454 -6.85 -7.61 24.43
C THR A 454 -5.52 -7.30 25.08
N MET A 455 -4.79 -6.30 24.58
CA MET A 455 -3.51 -5.88 25.17
C MET A 455 -3.43 -4.37 25.21
N GLY A 456 -3.03 -3.81 26.36
CA GLY A 456 -2.80 -2.38 26.51
C GLY A 456 -4.08 -1.53 26.59
N CYS A 457 -5.26 -2.14 26.71
CA CYS A 457 -6.52 -1.40 26.60
C CYS A 457 -7.02 -0.79 27.92
N VAL A 458 -7.88 0.26 27.87
CA VAL A 458 -8.48 0.87 29.07
C VAL A 458 -9.75 0.13 29.51
N THR A 459 -10.62 -0.21 28.55
CA THR A 459 -11.71 -1.20 28.75
C THR A 459 -11.57 -2.32 27.73
N PRO A 460 -10.86 -3.41 28.06
CA PRO A 460 -10.77 -4.63 27.27
C PRO A 460 -12.10 -5.18 26.74
N TYR A 461 -13.08 -5.40 27.62
CA TYR A 461 -14.33 -6.09 27.29
C TYR A 461 -15.53 -5.44 27.96
N GLN A 462 -16.58 -5.16 27.18
CA GLN A 462 -17.85 -4.63 27.66
C GLN A 462 -19.00 -5.39 27.00
N PHE A 463 -19.87 -5.98 27.81
CA PHE A 463 -21.10 -6.63 27.36
C PHE A 463 -22.30 -6.07 28.12
N GLY A 464 -23.21 -5.42 27.39
CA GLY A 464 -24.51 -4.99 27.87
C GLY A 464 -25.61 -5.95 27.43
N ALA A 465 -26.60 -6.16 28.30
CA ALA A 465 -27.93 -6.72 28.04
C ALA A 465 -27.98 -7.95 27.09
N ALA A 466 -26.90 -8.73 27.03
CA ALA A 466 -26.80 -9.88 26.14
C ALA A 466 -27.44 -11.11 26.81
N TYR A 467 -28.11 -11.98 26.05
CA TYR A 467 -28.75 -13.15 26.64
C TYR A 467 -27.73 -14.25 26.99
N SER A 468 -26.75 -14.52 26.12
CA SER A 468 -25.76 -15.58 26.30
C SER A 468 -24.41 -15.17 25.73
N VAL A 469 -23.40 -15.08 26.60
CA VAL A 469 -22.01 -14.79 26.23
C VAL A 469 -21.11 -15.96 26.63
N LEU A 470 -20.40 -16.53 25.65
CA LEU A 470 -19.38 -17.54 25.86
C LEU A 470 -18.01 -16.95 25.54
N MET A 471 -17.06 -17.06 26.47
CA MET A 471 -15.65 -16.73 26.24
C MET A 471 -14.82 -17.99 26.46
N LEU A 472 -14.03 -18.37 25.46
CA LEU A 472 -13.20 -19.56 25.46
C LEU A 472 -11.74 -19.18 25.20
N ASN A 473 -10.86 -19.45 26.17
CA ASN A 473 -9.42 -19.19 26.10
C ASN A 473 -9.11 -17.75 25.67
N CYS A 474 -9.83 -16.77 26.23
CA CYS A 474 -9.62 -15.35 25.96
C CYS A 474 -8.61 -14.75 26.94
N ALA A 475 -8.07 -13.57 26.62
CA ALA A 475 -7.05 -12.96 27.46
C ALA A 475 -7.13 -11.42 27.53
N MET A 476 -6.67 -10.84 28.63
CA MET A 476 -6.45 -9.39 28.75
C MET A 476 -5.11 -9.10 29.42
N ASP A 477 -4.23 -8.36 28.74
CA ASP A 477 -2.89 -8.09 29.26
C ASP A 477 -2.53 -6.61 29.22
N GLN A 478 -1.66 -6.19 30.14
CA GLN A 478 -1.10 -4.83 30.20
C GLN A 478 -2.16 -3.72 30.17
N SER A 479 -3.40 -4.02 30.57
CA SER A 479 -4.51 -3.08 30.53
C SER A 479 -4.37 -2.04 31.64
N ASP A 480 -4.74 -0.79 31.36
CA ASP A 480 -4.76 0.30 32.35
C ASP A 480 -6.19 0.62 32.74
N ILE A 481 -6.70 -0.13 33.71
CA ILE A 481 -8.08 -0.12 34.16
C ILE A 481 -8.23 0.88 35.32
N SER A 482 -9.29 1.70 35.29
CA SER A 482 -9.57 2.64 36.38
C SER A 482 -11.05 2.81 36.66
N ASP A 483 -11.35 3.41 37.81
CA ASP A 483 -12.71 3.75 38.26
C ASP A 483 -13.34 4.94 37.52
N VAL A 484 -12.56 5.65 36.71
CA VAL A 484 -12.97 6.87 35.99
C VAL A 484 -12.89 6.74 34.48
N ASP A 485 -11.90 6.00 33.97
CA ASP A 485 -11.63 5.89 32.53
C ASP A 485 -12.30 4.65 31.91
N SER A 486 -12.44 3.57 32.69
CA SER A 486 -12.98 2.30 32.19
C SER A 486 -14.50 2.25 32.29
N LEU A 487 -15.15 1.73 31.25
CA LEU A 487 -16.59 1.45 31.29
C LEU A 487 -16.89 0.40 32.36
N GLY A 488 -17.97 0.61 33.11
CA GLY A 488 -18.30 -0.24 34.25
C GLY A 488 -17.26 -0.24 35.37
N GLN A 489 -16.28 0.66 35.31
CA GLN A 489 -15.14 0.70 36.22
C GLN A 489 -14.33 -0.61 36.21
N ALA A 490 -14.29 -1.29 35.07
CA ALA A 490 -13.66 -2.60 34.99
C ALA A 490 -12.97 -2.92 33.66
N GLY A 491 -12.09 -3.92 33.70
CA GLY A 491 -11.44 -4.46 32.51
C GLY A 491 -12.42 -5.24 31.64
N LEU A 492 -13.11 -6.20 32.27
CA LEU A 492 -14.29 -6.86 31.74
C LEU A 492 -15.52 -6.45 32.54
N HIS A 493 -16.47 -5.78 31.90
CA HIS A 493 -17.76 -5.46 32.48
C HIS A 493 -18.90 -6.17 31.73
N MET A 494 -19.71 -6.90 32.50
CA MET A 494 -20.96 -7.48 32.03
C MET A 494 -22.10 -6.83 32.81
N THR A 495 -23.00 -6.15 32.11
CA THR A 495 -24.16 -5.47 32.71
C THR A 495 -25.47 -5.98 32.10
N GLY A 496 -26.35 -6.52 32.94
CA GLY A 496 -27.63 -7.09 32.49
C GLY A 496 -27.51 -8.35 31.62
N VAL A 497 -26.36 -9.03 31.61
CA VAL A 497 -26.13 -10.25 30.83
C VAL A 497 -26.84 -11.43 31.49
N LYS A 498 -27.77 -12.08 30.78
CA LYS A 498 -28.66 -13.09 31.38
C LYS A 498 -27.92 -14.37 31.75
N ASN A 499 -26.98 -14.78 30.92
CA ASN A 499 -26.13 -15.94 31.13
C ASN A 499 -24.74 -15.70 30.52
N PHE A 500 -23.68 -15.94 31.28
CA PHE A 500 -22.32 -15.96 30.75
C PHE A 500 -21.54 -17.20 31.21
N LYS A 501 -20.61 -17.65 30.37
CA LYS A 501 -19.63 -18.67 30.73
C LYS A 501 -18.26 -18.27 30.18
N ILE A 502 -17.28 -18.23 31.06
CA ILE A 502 -15.87 -18.00 30.72
C ILE A 502 -15.13 -19.31 31.02
N ILE A 503 -14.39 -19.83 30.04
CA ILE A 503 -13.65 -21.09 30.13
C ILE A 503 -12.23 -20.82 29.66
N GLY A 504 -11.25 -20.88 30.57
CA GLY A 504 -9.89 -20.47 30.28
C GLY A 504 -9.83 -18.97 30.04
N PHE A 505 -9.33 -18.23 31.03
CA PHE A 505 -9.09 -16.80 30.85
C PHE A 505 -7.71 -16.46 31.37
N ASP A 506 -6.89 -15.81 30.54
CA ASP A 506 -5.58 -15.33 30.96
C ASP A 506 -5.63 -13.82 31.23
N ALA A 507 -5.02 -13.39 32.32
CA ALA A 507 -4.95 -11.98 32.67
C ALA A 507 -3.55 -11.64 33.16
N GLU A 508 -2.75 -10.97 32.33
CA GLU A 508 -1.34 -10.69 32.64
C GLU A 508 -0.99 -9.20 32.77
N ASP A 509 -0.28 -8.81 33.82
CA ASP A 509 0.32 -7.47 34.02
C ASP A 509 -0.67 -6.30 33.90
N ASN A 510 -1.96 -6.52 34.20
CA ASN A 510 -2.95 -5.45 34.19
C ASN A 510 -2.79 -4.54 35.40
N ASN A 511 -2.95 -3.23 35.21
CA ASN A 511 -3.05 -2.25 36.29
C ASN A 511 -4.53 -1.95 36.56
N ILE A 512 -5.01 -2.23 37.77
CA ILE A 512 -6.37 -1.93 38.21
C ILE A 512 -6.28 -0.85 39.28
N SER A 513 -6.57 0.38 38.90
CA SER A 513 -6.37 1.57 39.73
C SER A 513 -7.68 2.21 40.17
N THR A 514 -7.61 3.00 41.24
CA THR A 514 -8.69 3.89 41.67
C THR A 514 -8.16 5.32 41.72
N LYS A 515 -8.41 6.07 40.66
CA LYS A 515 -7.96 7.46 40.48
C LYS A 515 -8.98 8.46 41.07
N GLY A 516 -10.26 8.09 41.14
CA GLY A 516 -11.36 8.97 41.57
C GLY A 516 -11.98 8.67 42.94
N GLY A 517 -11.44 7.71 43.70
CA GLY A 517 -11.98 7.31 45.01
C GLY A 517 -13.12 6.27 44.93
N GLY A 518 -13.42 5.73 43.74
CA GLY A 518 -14.46 4.75 43.48
C GLY A 518 -13.98 3.30 43.60
N ILE A 519 -14.49 2.43 42.72
CA ILE A 519 -14.19 0.99 42.71
C ILE A 519 -13.68 0.56 41.33
N GLY A 520 -12.39 0.30 41.19
CA GLY A 520 -11.80 -0.28 39.97
C GLY A 520 -11.76 -1.81 40.07
N SER A 521 -12.09 -2.54 38.99
CA SER A 521 -12.15 -4.01 39.02
C SER A 521 -11.54 -4.67 37.79
N LEU A 522 -10.90 -5.83 37.90
CA LEU A 522 -10.52 -6.59 36.68
C LEU A 522 -11.78 -7.13 36.00
N PHE A 523 -12.66 -7.78 36.76
CA PHE A 523 -13.98 -8.25 36.31
C PHE A 523 -15.08 -7.59 37.12
N HIS A 524 -16.14 -7.12 36.45
CA HIS A 524 -17.36 -6.61 37.08
C HIS A 524 -18.60 -7.23 36.44
N PHE A 525 -19.39 -7.93 37.25
CA PHE A 525 -20.66 -8.52 36.87
C PHE A 525 -21.81 -7.79 37.57
N GLU A 526 -22.53 -6.97 36.81
CA GLU A 526 -23.64 -6.15 37.28
C GLU A 526 -24.96 -6.72 36.75
N ASN A 527 -25.88 -7.11 37.64
CA ASN A 527 -27.15 -7.76 37.27
C ASN A 527 -26.97 -8.89 36.23
N SER A 528 -25.90 -9.66 36.39
CA SER A 528 -25.44 -10.65 35.43
C SER A 528 -25.14 -11.98 36.11
N ASN A 529 -25.55 -13.08 35.50
CA ASN A 529 -25.43 -14.42 36.08
C ASN A 529 -24.56 -15.32 35.22
N GLY A 530 -23.68 -16.10 35.84
CA GLY A 530 -22.77 -16.96 35.08
C GLY A 530 -21.60 -17.46 35.90
N GLY A 531 -20.56 -17.90 35.22
CA GLY A 531 -19.34 -18.28 35.91
C GLY A 531 -18.08 -18.35 35.07
N ILE A 532 -16.97 -18.41 35.78
CA ILE A 532 -15.60 -18.51 35.28
C ILE A 532 -15.05 -19.88 35.67
N ASP A 533 -14.40 -20.55 34.73
CA ASP A 533 -13.78 -21.86 34.88
C ASP A 533 -12.35 -21.75 34.37
N GLY A 534 -11.36 -21.79 35.26
CA GLY A 534 -9.96 -21.61 34.90
C GLY A 534 -9.56 -20.17 34.52
N LEU A 535 -9.79 -19.19 35.40
CA LEU A 535 -9.03 -17.92 35.35
C LEU A 535 -7.58 -18.18 35.74
N THR A 536 -6.63 -17.65 34.99
CA THR A 536 -5.20 -17.61 35.31
C THR A 536 -4.76 -16.15 35.30
N GLY A 537 -4.15 -15.66 36.39
CA GLY A 537 -3.63 -14.30 36.48
C GLY A 537 -2.12 -14.27 36.68
N VAL A 538 -1.36 -13.40 36.03
CA VAL A 538 0.07 -13.22 36.35
C VAL A 538 0.38 -11.73 36.46
N ALA A 539 1.11 -11.31 37.48
CA ALA A 539 1.63 -9.93 37.62
C ALA A 539 0.59 -8.77 37.61
N ASN A 540 -0.71 -9.06 37.72
CA ASN A 540 -1.74 -8.02 37.85
C ASN A 540 -1.50 -7.15 39.09
N LYS A 541 -1.84 -5.85 39.02
CA LYS A 541 -1.62 -4.90 40.11
C LYS A 541 -2.94 -4.28 40.54
N LEU A 542 -3.30 -4.42 41.82
CA LEU A 542 -4.41 -3.71 42.44
C LEU A 542 -3.86 -2.46 43.15
N ILE A 543 -4.25 -1.29 42.68
CA ILE A 543 -3.72 0.01 43.10
C ILE A 543 -4.82 0.87 43.72
N THR A 544 -4.69 1.20 44.99
CA THR A 544 -5.68 2.01 45.73
C THR A 544 -5.14 3.35 46.21
N VAL A 545 -6.01 4.37 46.19
CA VAL A 545 -5.74 5.72 46.67
C VAL A 545 -6.83 6.14 47.67
N GLY A 546 -6.43 6.54 48.88
CA GLY A 546 -7.39 7.02 49.88
C GLY A 546 -8.31 5.92 50.43
N GLY A 547 -9.63 6.14 50.50
CA GLY A 547 -10.61 5.17 51.03
C GLY A 547 -11.21 4.20 50.01
N SER A 548 -10.67 4.18 48.79
CA SER A 548 -11.21 3.48 47.61
C SER A 548 -11.05 1.95 47.66
N THR A 549 -11.61 1.25 46.68
CA THR A 549 -11.51 -0.22 46.57
C THR A 549 -11.02 -0.64 45.19
N ALA A 550 -9.98 -1.47 45.10
CA ALA A 550 -9.58 -2.11 43.85
C ALA A 550 -9.84 -3.60 43.98
N SER A 551 -10.49 -4.21 42.98
CA SER A 551 -10.89 -5.62 43.06
C SER A 551 -10.46 -6.48 41.87
N LEU A 552 -10.21 -7.77 42.09
CA LEU A 552 -10.05 -8.69 40.98
C LEU A 552 -11.42 -9.04 40.40
N ILE A 553 -12.38 -9.42 41.25
CA ILE A 553 -13.71 -9.83 40.83
C ILE A 553 -14.77 -9.11 41.66
N ARG A 554 -15.66 -8.40 40.97
CA ARG A 554 -16.78 -7.65 41.54
C ARG A 554 -18.11 -8.18 41.04
N ALA A 555 -19.06 -8.36 41.95
CA ALA A 555 -20.47 -8.61 41.64
C ALA A 555 -21.34 -7.55 42.32
N SER A 556 -22.37 -7.06 41.63
CA SER A 556 -23.27 -6.01 42.12
C SER A 556 -24.73 -6.26 41.69
N GLY A 557 -25.66 -5.53 42.31
CA GLY A 557 -27.09 -5.69 42.08
C GLY A 557 -27.59 -7.08 42.49
N THR A 558 -28.09 -7.84 41.52
CA THR A 558 -28.64 -9.20 41.73
C THR A 558 -27.79 -10.32 41.14
N SER A 559 -26.55 -10.03 40.76
CA SER A 559 -25.63 -10.99 40.11
C SER A 559 -25.37 -12.25 40.94
N ARG A 560 -25.29 -13.40 40.27
CA ARG A 560 -24.83 -14.68 40.83
C ARG A 560 -23.68 -15.21 40.00
N VAL A 561 -22.49 -15.20 40.59
CA VAL A 561 -21.24 -15.54 39.90
C VAL A 561 -20.61 -16.78 40.51
N LYS A 562 -20.33 -17.80 39.69
CA LYS A 562 -19.52 -18.95 40.08
C LYS A 562 -18.08 -18.77 39.59
N ILE A 563 -17.10 -19.06 40.43
CA ILE A 563 -15.69 -19.16 40.03
C ILE A 563 -15.25 -20.58 40.35
N ASP A 564 -14.66 -21.27 39.37
CA ASP A 564 -14.20 -22.64 39.51
C ASP A 564 -12.79 -22.80 38.95
N THR A 565 -12.05 -23.76 39.50
CA THR A 565 -10.72 -24.20 39.03
C THR A 565 -9.73 -23.07 38.67
N SER A 566 -9.86 -21.91 39.31
CA SER A 566 -9.15 -20.68 38.93
C SER A 566 -7.91 -20.45 39.79
N THR A 567 -6.89 -19.80 39.24
CA THR A 567 -5.69 -19.35 39.96
C THR A 567 -5.37 -17.89 39.63
N ASP A 568 -5.16 -17.05 40.65
CA ASP A 568 -4.71 -15.68 40.44
C ASP A 568 -3.18 -15.53 40.30
N GLY A 569 -2.44 -16.65 40.34
CA GLY A 569 -1.19 -16.76 39.59
C GLY A 569 -0.25 -17.93 39.83
N ILE A 570 0.54 -18.19 38.77
CA ILE A 570 1.46 -19.33 38.64
C ILE A 570 2.92 -18.89 38.95
N ASN A 571 3.37 -17.71 38.47
CA ASN A 571 4.78 -17.24 38.58
C ASN A 571 4.96 -15.76 39.00
N GLY A 572 3.93 -15.09 39.52
CA GLY A 572 4.02 -13.71 40.00
C GLY A 572 2.66 -13.29 40.57
N PRO A 573 2.54 -13.11 41.91
CA PRO A 573 1.24 -12.87 42.52
C PRO A 573 0.67 -11.52 42.09
N VAL A 574 -0.66 -11.37 42.23
CA VAL A 574 -1.30 -10.06 42.23
C VAL A 574 -0.53 -9.15 43.18
N THR A 575 -0.05 -8.02 42.68
CA THR A 575 0.69 -7.04 43.48
C THR A 575 -0.28 -6.00 44.01
N TYR A 576 -0.16 -5.69 45.30
CA TYR A 576 -1.06 -4.80 45.99
C TYR A 576 -0.31 -3.53 46.37
N ASN A 577 -0.48 -2.48 45.56
CA ASN A 577 0.21 -1.21 45.72
C ASN A 577 -0.77 -0.16 46.26
N SER A 578 -0.87 -0.02 47.57
CA SER A 578 -1.89 0.82 48.21
C SER A 578 -1.28 1.95 49.05
N ALA A 579 -1.74 3.17 48.79
CA ALA A 579 -1.50 4.35 49.64
C ALA A 579 -2.77 4.65 50.46
N GLY A 580 -3.26 3.63 51.18
CA GLY A 580 -4.62 3.58 51.75
C GLY A 580 -5.61 2.85 50.83
N GLY A 581 -6.73 2.37 51.39
CA GLY A 581 -7.85 1.77 50.64
C GLY A 581 -7.98 0.27 50.85
N PHE A 582 -8.80 -0.38 50.02
CA PHE A 582 -9.18 -1.80 50.15
C PHE A 582 -8.89 -2.55 48.83
N PRO A 583 -7.67 -3.07 48.64
CA PRO A 583 -7.46 -4.09 47.63
C PRO A 583 -8.13 -5.40 48.02
N VAL A 584 -8.96 -5.98 47.14
CA VAL A 584 -9.77 -7.16 47.46
C VAL A 584 -9.84 -8.14 46.30
N THR A 585 -9.79 -9.44 46.55
CA THR A 585 -9.86 -10.40 45.44
C THR A 585 -11.30 -10.59 44.96
N ALA A 586 -12.24 -10.84 45.88
CA ALA A 586 -13.67 -10.97 45.58
C ALA A 586 -14.50 -9.93 46.37
N LEU A 587 -15.37 -9.21 45.66
CA LEU A 587 -16.24 -8.17 46.19
C LEU A 587 -17.70 -8.39 45.72
N ALA A 588 -18.56 -8.89 46.61
CA ALA A 588 -20.01 -8.90 46.38
C ALA A 588 -20.69 -7.67 47.03
N GLN A 589 -21.49 -6.94 46.28
CA GLN A 589 -22.28 -5.79 46.73
C GLN A 589 -23.79 -6.06 46.63
N ASP A 590 -24.61 -5.26 47.30
CA ASP A 590 -26.07 -5.36 47.23
C ASP A 590 -26.58 -6.77 47.55
N ALA A 591 -27.51 -7.31 46.74
CA ALA A 591 -28.04 -8.67 46.87
C ALA A 591 -27.25 -9.70 46.05
N SER A 592 -26.05 -9.36 45.57
CA SER A 592 -25.25 -10.24 44.72
C SER A 592 -24.56 -11.36 45.51
N SER A 593 -24.10 -12.38 44.79
CA SER A 593 -23.29 -13.45 45.38
C SER A 593 -22.18 -13.96 44.47
N ILE A 594 -21.06 -14.34 45.09
CA ILE A 594 -19.91 -14.97 44.44
C ILE A 594 -19.59 -16.28 45.16
N ASP A 595 -19.69 -17.40 44.45
CA ASP A 595 -19.37 -18.73 44.97
C ASP A 595 -18.09 -19.26 44.29
N VAL A 596 -17.04 -19.51 45.07
CA VAL A 596 -15.71 -19.91 44.62
C VAL A 596 -15.48 -21.39 44.93
N TYR A 597 -15.08 -22.17 43.92
CA TYR A 597 -14.88 -23.62 43.99
C TYR A 597 -13.46 -23.97 43.53
N GLN A 598 -12.78 -24.88 44.22
CA GLN A 598 -11.53 -25.53 43.76
C GLN A 598 -10.48 -24.55 43.20
N SER A 599 -10.45 -23.32 43.70
CA SER A 599 -9.66 -22.22 43.15
C SER A 599 -8.60 -21.78 44.14
N THR A 600 -7.45 -21.33 43.64
CA THR A 600 -6.35 -20.75 44.41
C THR A 600 -6.25 -19.26 44.13
N LEU A 601 -6.89 -18.46 44.97
CA LEU A 601 -6.85 -17.01 44.97
C LEU A 601 -6.00 -16.54 46.16
N ARG A 602 -4.83 -15.93 45.89
CA ARG A 602 -3.91 -15.40 46.90
C ARG A 602 -4.46 -14.12 47.54
N ALA A 603 -3.94 -13.82 48.72
CA ALA A 603 -4.30 -12.64 49.50
C ALA A 603 -3.25 -11.52 49.35
N PRO A 604 -3.60 -10.27 49.69
CA PRO A 604 -2.63 -9.19 49.81
C PRO A 604 -1.47 -9.50 50.76
N VAL A 605 -0.28 -9.04 50.41
CA VAL A 605 0.89 -9.06 51.31
C VAL A 605 0.54 -8.24 52.56
N GLY A 606 0.49 -8.88 53.74
CA GLY A 606 0.21 -8.22 55.03
C GLY A 606 -1.14 -8.54 55.69
N GLY A 607 -2.00 -9.37 55.11
CA GLY A 607 -3.23 -9.88 55.76
C GLY A 607 -4.36 -10.27 54.80
N THR A 608 -5.30 -11.09 55.29
CA THR A 608 -6.47 -11.65 54.56
C THR A 608 -7.79 -10.91 54.95
N PRO A 609 -8.89 -11.01 54.16
CA PRO A 609 -9.19 -12.10 53.22
C PRO A 609 -9.28 -11.71 51.75
N VAL A 610 -9.19 -12.78 50.94
CA VAL A 610 -9.73 -12.91 49.57
C VAL A 610 -11.17 -12.35 49.47
N ILE A 611 -11.89 -12.25 50.60
CA ILE A 611 -13.20 -11.65 50.81
C ILE A 611 -13.07 -10.23 51.37
N SER A 612 -13.72 -9.26 50.75
CA SER A 612 -13.76 -7.89 51.26
C SER A 612 -14.60 -7.75 52.54
N VAL A 613 -14.09 -7.03 53.56
CA VAL A 613 -14.93 -6.52 54.67
C VAL A 613 -15.94 -5.45 54.24
N ARG A 614 -15.87 -4.98 52.98
CA ARG A 614 -16.86 -4.11 52.34
C ARG A 614 -17.96 -4.88 51.63
N SER A 615 -17.88 -6.22 51.56
CA SER A 615 -18.93 -6.99 50.93
C SER A 615 -20.25 -6.85 51.70
N GLN A 616 -21.27 -6.39 50.99
CA GLN A 616 -22.66 -6.36 51.45
C GLN A 616 -23.41 -7.62 50.97
N GLY A 617 -22.98 -8.16 49.82
CA GLY A 617 -23.46 -9.42 49.27
C GLY A 617 -22.69 -10.62 49.82
N ARG A 618 -23.07 -11.83 49.38
CA ARG A 618 -22.47 -13.09 49.86
C ARG A 618 -21.23 -13.46 49.05
N VAL A 619 -20.13 -13.77 49.72
CA VAL A 619 -18.98 -14.47 49.10
C VAL A 619 -18.78 -15.79 49.83
N SER A 620 -18.65 -16.91 49.10
CA SER A 620 -18.54 -18.25 49.69
C SER A 620 -17.45 -19.08 49.00
N PHE A 621 -16.71 -19.88 49.77
CA PHE A 621 -15.60 -20.71 49.29
C PHE A 621 -15.84 -22.19 49.57
N PHE A 622 -15.64 -23.02 48.55
CA PHE A 622 -15.95 -24.45 48.55
C PHE A 622 -14.76 -25.24 48.02
N ASN A 623 -14.27 -26.20 48.81
CA ASN A 623 -13.20 -27.12 48.42
C ASN A 623 -11.96 -26.44 47.77
N CYS A 624 -11.59 -25.25 48.26
CA CYS A 624 -10.45 -24.48 47.72
C CYS A 624 -9.17 -24.87 48.48
N PRO A 625 -8.01 -25.05 47.81
CA PRO A 625 -6.75 -25.40 48.46
C PRO A 625 -6.28 -24.37 49.50
N ASP A 626 -5.49 -24.83 50.48
CA ASP A 626 -4.94 -24.01 51.58
C ASP A 626 -4.01 -22.87 51.10
N SER A 627 -3.52 -22.96 49.86
CA SER A 627 -2.79 -21.89 49.16
C SER A 627 -3.65 -20.67 48.80
N THR A 628 -4.95 -20.68 49.08
CA THR A 628 -5.82 -19.48 49.08
C THR A 628 -5.47 -18.44 50.16
N GLY A 629 -4.33 -18.60 50.86
CA GLY A 629 -3.86 -17.62 51.83
C GLY A 629 -2.42 -17.73 52.36
N ILE A 630 -1.51 -18.56 51.82
CA ILE A 630 -0.13 -18.64 52.36
C ILE A 630 0.94 -18.92 51.29
N VAL A 631 2.00 -18.09 51.26
CA VAL A 631 3.41 -18.43 50.92
C VAL A 631 4.29 -17.40 51.69
N ALA A 632 5.27 -17.68 52.55
CA ALA A 632 5.89 -18.85 53.18
C ALA A 632 6.33 -18.46 54.63
N ASP A 633 6.83 -19.45 55.40
CA ASP A 633 7.22 -19.45 56.83
C ASP A 633 6.15 -19.98 57.81
N GLY A 634 6.13 -21.31 57.96
CA GLY A 634 5.55 -22.02 59.11
C GLY A 634 4.03 -22.23 59.06
N GLY A 635 3.62 -23.30 58.37
CA GLY A 635 2.51 -24.24 58.66
C GLY A 635 1.07 -23.72 58.79
N TYR A 636 0.16 -24.23 57.93
CA TYR A 636 -1.20 -24.64 58.35
C TYR A 636 -1.80 -25.67 57.36
N GLU A 637 -2.63 -26.58 57.90
CA GLU A 637 -3.45 -27.60 57.23
C GLU A 637 -4.93 -27.35 57.62
N GLN A 638 -5.83 -27.20 56.64
CA GLN A 638 -7.27 -27.07 56.89
C GLN A 638 -7.87 -28.41 57.36
N SER A 639 -8.40 -28.46 58.58
CA SER A 639 -9.13 -29.63 59.08
C SER A 639 -10.66 -29.46 58.94
N THR A 640 -11.28 -30.43 58.26
CA THR A 640 -12.74 -30.54 58.09
C THR A 640 -13.39 -31.35 59.21
N SER A 641 -14.60 -30.98 59.66
CA SER A 641 -15.51 -31.93 60.30
C SER A 641 -16.53 -32.48 59.29
N LYS A 642 -17.01 -33.70 59.55
CA LYS A 642 -17.91 -34.52 58.72
C LYS A 642 -19.24 -33.85 58.32
N ASP A 643 -19.63 -32.76 58.99
CA ASP A 643 -21.00 -32.23 58.92
C ASP A 643 -21.13 -30.86 58.20
N GLY A 644 -20.11 -30.40 57.46
CA GLY A 644 -20.28 -29.38 56.41
C GLY A 644 -20.68 -27.96 56.85
N LEU A 645 -20.79 -27.66 58.15
CA LEU A 645 -21.02 -26.31 58.66
C LEU A 645 -19.70 -25.55 58.75
N LYS A 646 -19.42 -24.72 57.74
CA LYS A 646 -18.25 -23.83 57.70
C LYS A 646 -18.54 -22.51 58.42
N LEU A 647 -17.69 -22.12 59.37
CA LEU A 647 -17.39 -20.70 59.57
C LEU A 647 -16.24 -20.35 58.60
N PRO A 648 -16.36 -19.33 57.74
CA PRO A 648 -15.26 -18.93 56.87
C PRO A 648 -14.04 -18.52 57.71
N GLY A 649 -12.93 -19.23 57.52
CA GLY A 649 -11.66 -18.96 58.19
C GLY A 649 -11.02 -17.68 57.67
N ALA A 650 -11.40 -16.54 58.23
CA ALA A 650 -10.84 -15.23 57.90
C ALA A 650 -9.76 -14.80 58.92
N TYR A 651 -8.58 -15.45 58.96
CA TYR A 651 -7.49 -14.86 59.74
C TYR A 651 -7.11 -13.52 59.12
N THR A 652 -7.14 -12.43 59.88
CA THR A 652 -6.88 -11.08 59.35
C THR A 652 -5.41 -10.66 59.51
N SER A 653 -4.65 -11.27 60.42
CA SER A 653 -3.18 -11.20 60.46
C SER A 653 -2.62 -12.16 61.51
N LYS A 654 -1.36 -12.57 61.38
CA LYS A 654 -0.57 -13.26 62.41
C LYS A 654 0.82 -12.62 62.50
N GLY A 655 1.44 -12.68 63.66
CA GLY A 655 2.80 -12.20 63.85
C GLY A 655 3.40 -12.71 65.14
N SER A 656 4.65 -12.34 65.39
CA SER A 656 5.34 -12.62 66.63
C SER A 656 5.99 -11.34 67.15
N GLN A 657 6.05 -11.19 68.47
CA GLN A 657 6.62 -10.02 69.12
C GLN A 657 7.37 -10.45 70.37
N ALA A 658 8.60 -9.97 70.53
CA ALA A 658 9.32 -10.10 71.79
C ALA A 658 8.68 -9.18 72.84
N VAL A 659 8.23 -9.77 73.95
CA VAL A 659 7.58 -9.06 75.06
C VAL A 659 8.48 -9.18 76.29
N PRO A 660 9.03 -8.06 76.79
CA PRO A 660 9.76 -8.04 78.06
C PRO A 660 8.83 -8.34 79.24
N ALA A 661 9.38 -8.99 80.27
CA ALA A 661 8.65 -9.25 81.51
C ALA A 661 8.13 -7.94 82.13
N ASN A 662 6.85 -7.93 82.51
CA ASN A 662 6.14 -6.85 83.20
C ASN A 662 6.11 -5.50 82.45
N SER A 663 6.27 -5.51 81.12
CA SER A 663 6.15 -4.30 80.29
C SER A 663 5.04 -4.45 79.25
N SER A 664 4.22 -3.41 79.10
CA SER A 664 3.21 -3.36 78.03
C SER A 664 3.91 -3.22 76.68
N THR A 665 3.65 -4.16 75.79
CA THR A 665 4.26 -4.23 74.46
C THR A 665 3.17 -4.31 73.41
N THR A 666 3.24 -3.44 72.41
CA THR A 666 2.32 -3.47 71.27
C THR A 666 2.52 -4.73 70.45
N LEU A 667 1.45 -5.49 70.23
CA LEU A 667 1.47 -6.66 69.35
C LEU A 667 1.11 -6.25 67.92
N PHE A 668 -0.03 -5.58 67.75
CA PHE A 668 -0.55 -5.16 66.46
C PHE A 668 -1.61 -4.06 66.64
N ALA A 669 -2.02 -3.42 65.54
CA ALA A 669 -3.21 -2.60 65.48
C ALA A 669 -4.31 -3.35 64.73
N LEU A 670 -5.52 -3.42 65.29
CA LEU A 670 -6.68 -3.94 64.57
C LEU A 670 -6.93 -3.11 63.30
N PRO A 671 -7.50 -3.69 62.23
CA PRO A 671 -7.92 -2.95 61.05
C PRO A 671 -8.84 -1.79 61.42
N ASN A 672 -8.77 -0.67 60.69
CA ASN A 672 -9.69 0.46 60.89
C ASN A 672 -11.06 0.13 60.27
N SER A 673 -11.70 -0.91 60.77
CA SER A 673 -12.96 -1.46 60.27
C SER A 673 -13.81 -1.88 61.46
N GLN A 674 -14.97 -1.24 61.60
CA GLN A 674 -15.94 -1.58 62.64
C GLN A 674 -16.28 -3.08 62.61
N GLY A 675 -16.39 -3.69 63.78
CA GLY A 675 -16.75 -5.10 63.93
C GLY A 675 -16.07 -5.77 65.10
N SER A 676 -16.38 -7.06 65.28
CA SER A 676 -15.78 -7.89 66.30
C SER A 676 -14.59 -8.66 65.73
N PHE A 677 -13.59 -8.94 66.56
CA PHE A 677 -12.39 -9.67 66.18
C PHE A 677 -12.04 -10.69 67.26
N ILE A 678 -11.89 -11.97 66.92
CA ILE A 678 -11.30 -12.97 67.81
C ILE A 678 -9.79 -12.86 67.71
N ILE A 679 -9.12 -12.54 68.81
CA ILE A 679 -7.66 -12.45 68.93
C ILE A 679 -7.18 -13.69 69.68
N ASN A 680 -6.17 -14.38 69.17
CA ASN A 680 -5.43 -15.41 69.88
C ASN A 680 -3.99 -14.95 70.09
N VAL A 681 -3.45 -15.13 71.30
CA VAL A 681 -2.05 -14.82 71.62
C VAL A 681 -1.47 -16.00 72.38
N TRP A 682 -0.29 -16.49 71.98
CA TRP A 682 0.40 -17.62 72.60
C TRP A 682 1.92 -17.43 72.61
N ALA A 683 2.64 -18.05 73.53
CA ALA A 683 4.11 -18.15 73.49
C ALA A 683 4.54 -19.62 73.35
N GLU A 684 5.62 -19.88 72.62
CA GLU A 684 6.20 -21.22 72.49
C GLU A 684 7.17 -21.49 73.64
N GLY A 685 6.85 -22.47 74.50
CA GLY A 685 7.68 -22.87 75.62
C GLY A 685 7.08 -24.03 76.41
N THR A 686 7.92 -24.94 76.90
CA THR A 686 7.52 -26.13 77.67
C THR A 686 7.10 -25.76 79.10
N GLY A 687 5.85 -25.33 79.27
CA GLY A 687 5.21 -25.24 80.59
C GLY A 687 4.19 -24.10 80.71
N THR A 688 2.92 -24.48 80.93
CA THR A 688 1.79 -23.64 81.40
C THR A 688 1.35 -22.42 80.55
N ASN A 689 0.22 -22.60 79.86
CA ASN A 689 -0.84 -21.63 79.54
C ASN A 689 -0.48 -20.14 79.32
N TYR A 690 0.46 -19.83 78.42
CA TYR A 690 0.59 -18.48 77.84
C TYR A 690 -0.37 -18.23 76.68
N MET A 691 -1.49 -18.95 76.59
CA MET A 691 -2.49 -18.78 75.54
C MET A 691 -3.71 -18.02 76.05
N ALA A 692 -4.00 -16.88 75.44
CA ALA A 692 -5.24 -16.14 75.64
C ALA A 692 -6.03 -16.00 74.33
N THR A 693 -7.35 -16.07 74.46
CA THR A 693 -8.29 -15.77 73.37
C THR A 693 -9.20 -14.64 73.82
N LEU A 694 -9.30 -13.60 73.01
CA LEU A 694 -10.08 -12.39 73.29
C LEU A 694 -11.06 -12.14 72.14
N VAL A 695 -12.16 -11.45 72.43
CA VAL A 695 -12.98 -10.77 71.44
C VAL A 695 -12.75 -9.27 71.60
N ALA A 696 -12.33 -8.62 70.53
CA ALA A 696 -12.23 -7.18 70.43
C ALA A 696 -13.39 -6.65 69.59
N THR A 697 -14.22 -5.78 70.13
CA THR A 697 -15.27 -5.10 69.36
C THR A 697 -14.85 -3.65 69.14
N TYR A 698 -14.60 -3.29 67.87
CA TYR A 698 -14.25 -1.93 67.46
C TYR A 698 -15.47 -1.23 66.88
N ASP A 699 -15.85 -0.10 67.45
CA ASP A 699 -17.01 0.71 67.03
C ASP A 699 -16.62 1.86 66.07
N GLY A 700 -15.38 1.90 65.58
CA GLY A 700 -14.88 2.96 64.71
C GLY A 700 -14.18 4.09 65.45
N THR A 701 -14.28 4.13 66.78
CA THR A 701 -13.59 5.09 67.65
C THR A 701 -12.84 4.37 68.78
N ASN A 702 -13.48 3.41 69.45
CA ASN A 702 -12.96 2.67 70.59
C ASN A 702 -13.02 1.15 70.37
N THR A 703 -12.10 0.42 70.98
CA THR A 703 -12.12 -1.05 71.04
C THR A 703 -12.38 -1.52 72.47
N VAL A 704 -13.38 -2.40 72.63
CA VAL A 704 -13.65 -3.13 73.87
C VAL A 704 -13.05 -4.53 73.76
N LEU A 705 -12.28 -4.97 74.77
CA LEU A 705 -11.74 -6.33 74.86
C LEU A 705 -12.51 -7.18 75.87
N THR A 706 -12.93 -8.36 75.45
CA THR A 706 -13.58 -9.38 76.28
C THR A 706 -12.78 -10.66 76.19
N ALA A 707 -12.25 -11.17 77.30
CA ALA A 707 -11.54 -12.45 77.28
C ALA A 707 -12.52 -13.63 77.11
N LEU A 708 -12.33 -14.43 76.06
CA LEU A 708 -13.00 -15.74 75.90
C LEU A 708 -12.23 -16.85 76.63
N LYS A 709 -10.91 -16.71 76.66
CA LYS A 709 -9.99 -17.56 77.43
C LYS A 709 -8.91 -16.65 78.02
N ALA A 710 -8.91 -16.51 79.34
CA ALA A 710 -7.87 -15.76 80.03
C ALA A 710 -6.62 -16.62 80.24
N ALA A 711 -5.46 -15.98 80.20
CA ALA A 711 -4.22 -16.54 80.71
C ALA A 711 -3.85 -15.75 81.98
N PRO A 712 -3.65 -16.39 83.14
CA PRO A 712 -3.47 -15.70 84.42
C PRO A 712 -2.23 -14.80 84.49
N PHE A 713 -1.30 -14.94 83.54
CA PHE A 713 -0.05 -14.19 83.46
C PHE A 713 0.00 -13.17 82.31
N LEU A 714 -1.11 -13.01 81.57
CA LEU A 714 -1.23 -12.05 80.47
C LEU A 714 -2.32 -11.04 80.78
N THR A 715 -2.00 -9.77 80.60
CA THR A 715 -2.97 -8.68 80.62
C THR A 715 -2.97 -7.98 79.27
N PHE A 716 -4.15 -7.71 78.74
CA PHE A 716 -4.32 -7.06 77.44
C PHE A 716 -4.92 -5.67 77.62
N THR A 717 -4.38 -4.71 76.89
CA THR A 717 -4.84 -3.32 76.90
C THR A 717 -4.97 -2.80 75.48
N VAL A 718 -5.89 -1.85 75.29
CA VAL A 718 -6.05 -1.10 74.04
C VAL A 718 -5.48 0.30 74.25
N ASN A 719 -4.51 0.73 73.43
CA ASN A 719 -3.82 2.01 73.63
C ASN A 719 -3.45 2.75 72.33
N PRO A 720 -4.04 3.91 72.00
CA PRO A 720 -5.45 4.29 71.98
C PRO A 720 -6.18 3.67 70.76
N GLY A 721 -7.52 3.66 70.82
CA GLY A 721 -8.37 3.27 69.70
C GLY A 721 -8.37 1.78 69.42
N ARG A 722 -7.41 1.30 68.62
CA ARG A 722 -7.40 -0.05 68.00
C ARG A 722 -6.10 -0.84 68.19
N ILE A 723 -5.15 -0.31 68.96
CA ILE A 723 -3.82 -0.92 69.15
C ILE A 723 -3.88 -1.92 70.30
N ILE A 724 -3.63 -3.18 70.01
CA ILE A 724 -3.63 -4.29 70.97
C ILE A 724 -2.22 -4.45 71.53
N SER A 725 -2.10 -4.28 72.84
CA SER A 725 -0.86 -4.50 73.58
C SER A 725 -1.04 -5.60 74.63
N VAL A 726 0.03 -6.34 74.89
CA VAL A 726 0.09 -7.37 75.93
C VAL A 726 1.14 -7.01 76.96
N THR A 727 0.84 -7.25 78.22
CA THR A 727 1.80 -7.30 79.32
C THR A 727 1.86 -8.73 79.83
N SER A 728 3.06 -9.33 79.83
CA SER A 728 3.29 -10.67 80.36
C SER A 728 4.15 -10.62 81.61
N GLN A 729 3.90 -11.47 82.62
CA GLN A 729 4.78 -11.55 83.79
C GLN A 729 6.17 -12.14 83.47
N GLY A 730 6.28 -12.93 82.40
CA GLY A 730 7.54 -13.50 81.92
C GLY A 730 8.00 -12.83 80.62
N ALA A 731 9.31 -12.85 80.37
CA ALA A 731 9.86 -12.43 79.08
C ALA A 731 9.74 -13.59 78.07
N GLY A 732 9.34 -13.30 76.84
CA GLY A 732 9.22 -14.32 75.80
C GLY A 732 8.78 -13.75 74.46
N THR A 733 8.82 -14.60 73.44
CA THR A 733 8.26 -14.28 72.12
C THR A 733 6.82 -14.74 72.09
N PHE A 734 5.91 -13.78 71.95
CA PHE A 734 4.48 -14.03 71.83
C PHE A 734 4.08 -13.99 70.37
N ASN A 735 3.58 -15.11 69.90
CA ASN A 735 2.85 -15.23 68.66
C ASN A 735 1.41 -14.76 68.87
N TRP A 736 0.83 -14.18 67.83
CA TRP A 736 -0.55 -13.73 67.86
C TRP A 736 -1.22 -13.93 66.51
N SER A 737 -2.54 -14.05 66.54
CA SER A 737 -3.41 -13.97 65.38
C SER A 737 -4.68 -13.23 65.75
N TYR A 738 -5.35 -12.63 64.78
CA TYR A 738 -6.72 -12.17 64.98
C TYR A 738 -7.59 -12.46 63.75
N LEU A 739 -8.88 -12.65 63.97
CA LEU A 739 -9.92 -13.03 63.00
C LEU A 739 -11.07 -12.03 63.15
N LYS A 740 -11.45 -11.30 62.11
CA LYS A 740 -12.70 -10.52 62.16
C LYS A 740 -13.89 -11.49 62.17
N VAL A 741 -14.80 -11.34 63.13
CA VAL A 741 -16.02 -12.13 63.27
C VAL A 741 -17.19 -11.38 62.67
N GLY A 742 -17.90 -12.03 61.75
CA GLY A 742 -18.95 -11.46 60.91
C GLY A 742 -18.53 -11.54 59.46
#